data_AF-A0A183IFF7-F1
#
_entry.id   AF-A0A183IFF7-F1
#
_cell.length_a   1.000
_cell.length_b   1.000
_cell.length_c   1.000
_cell.angle_alpha   90.00
_cell.angle_beta   90.00
_cell.angle_gamma   90.00
#
_symmetry.space_group_name_H-M   'P 1'
#
loop_
_entity.id
_entity.type
_entity.pdbx_description
1 polymer ?
#
loop_
_entity_poly.entity_id
_entity_poly.type
_entity_poly.pdbx_seq_one_letter_code
_entity_poly.pdbx_strand_id
1 'polypeptide(L)'
;MTAVTCAACFRLRGEEVLIPTTSSPVSFTDVKYRETAGCFTYGIHDPDILNLKNRFIIWRACGSKFSCQEYSLTYDLVDASRSFRFQNDVILPGTSICETRRAVHILVCTTFSVHRISFGHPSSALQDNGAETDTLQRTSVLSSFNYEAMLDPSNKYLLSLPANTMPVVSACAVSKDDEALFLVGMDDSSVLLITMPPYLAQGTPTQTLLCRGFSVRRTWSSLLPFGHSEPSPGETVVDIAVHQRNTEVLFCVVSRDGRVQLWSHGGNKECSPSCVLSAHLPVDKGVVPMNASDVDKWRIKIFEISGQVLLTVFVSVEDISQFFVLSVNSASSRLDKLLCFEAFDVKHMELIDFCQTSVTFWTLWFDGQKPVVYSKQLHLDSFCQAQWKQISFDSDGGHRTVTNFSTCDLTTALQFIFERSLFSPKVILKSVRVCCGTKFAFSPDVQAMKSEVMKYATTLGSASFDNNRSTVAPSCGAETSKMNAAQLAFMENLLSCCTQYHQVELRPLALLYLPSTSAHGLICEERFFVFSVSDLFDDHRSLSESDESVPFDHTRKLMSSYSVPETIAAYVYPKFSKDISNMKQDPWPVAKEAVSYLISNVSYSRFIQKFKANIMHDEMGFCHLTERVICALEPHALPSRNPGTGE
;
A
#
# COMPACT_ATOMS: atom_id res chain seq x y z
N MET A 1 -20.63 -3.76 8.60
CA MET A 1 -19.59 -2.93 9.24
C MET A 1 -18.87 -2.19 8.15
N THR A 2 -19.00 -0.86 8.13
CA THR A 2 -18.46 0.02 7.09
C THR A 2 -17.15 0.59 7.59
N ALA A 3 -16.01 0.15 7.03
CA ALA A 3 -14.71 0.39 7.66
C ALA A 3 -13.90 1.58 7.09
N VAL A 4 -14.38 2.27 6.04
CA VAL A 4 -13.59 3.35 5.39
C VAL A 4 -13.49 4.56 6.31
N THR A 5 -12.26 4.89 6.69
CA THR A 5 -11.96 6.07 7.52
C THR A 5 -11.50 7.25 6.67
N CYS A 6 -10.86 6.98 5.52
CA CYS A 6 -10.60 8.01 4.52
C CYS A 6 -10.38 7.42 3.11
N ALA A 7 -10.69 8.22 2.09
CA ALA A 7 -10.35 7.96 0.70
C ALA A 7 -9.65 9.19 0.13
N ALA A 8 -8.60 8.99 -0.67
CA ALA A 8 -7.88 10.09 -1.29
C ALA A 8 -7.45 9.73 -2.71
N CYS A 9 -7.63 10.68 -3.62
CA CYS A 9 -7.12 10.58 -4.99
C CYS A 9 -5.65 10.99 -5.02
N PHE A 10 -4.88 10.37 -5.92
CA PHE A 10 -3.53 10.84 -6.18
C PHE A 10 -3.56 12.22 -6.85
N ARG A 11 -2.55 13.05 -6.56
CA ARG A 11 -2.44 14.39 -7.15
C ARG A 11 -2.19 14.28 -8.65
N LEU A 12 -2.89 15.10 -9.44
CA LEU A 12 -2.66 15.24 -10.89
C LEU A 12 -1.29 15.85 -11.23
N ARG A 13 -0.68 16.60 -10.30
CA ARG A 13 0.51 17.44 -10.52
C ARG A 13 1.78 16.80 -9.94
N GLY A 14 2.20 15.68 -10.49
CA GLY A 14 3.57 15.20 -10.32
C GLY A 14 4.39 15.60 -11.55
N GLU A 15 5.60 16.10 -11.35
CA GLU A 15 6.56 16.23 -12.46
C GLU A 15 6.80 14.83 -13.05
N GLU A 16 6.59 14.68 -14.37
CA GLU A 16 6.91 13.45 -15.08
C GLU A 16 8.31 13.57 -15.68
N VAL A 17 9.21 12.72 -15.22
CA VAL A 17 10.59 12.63 -15.69
C VAL A 17 10.69 11.50 -16.70
N LEU A 18 11.22 11.79 -17.88
CA LEU A 18 11.48 10.79 -18.91
C LEU A 18 12.87 10.17 -18.68
N ILE A 19 12.90 8.84 -18.56
CA ILE A 19 14.13 8.07 -18.39
C ILE A 19 14.49 7.42 -19.72
N PRO A 20 15.58 7.87 -20.37
CA PRO A 20 16.05 7.24 -21.60
C PRO A 20 16.57 5.84 -21.32
N THR A 21 16.01 4.86 -22.02
CA THR A 21 16.53 3.50 -22.08
C THR A 21 17.23 3.30 -23.42
N THR A 22 18.16 2.36 -23.48
CA THR A 22 18.92 2.08 -24.71
C THR A 22 18.23 1.05 -25.59
N SER A 23 17.01 0.62 -25.26
CA SER A 23 16.25 -0.26 -26.14
C SER A 23 15.82 0.53 -27.38
N SER A 24 16.04 -0.09 -28.55
CA SER A 24 15.37 0.38 -29.77
C SER A 24 13.85 0.42 -29.52
N PRO A 25 13.07 1.25 -30.23
CA PRO A 25 11.61 1.17 -30.18
C PRO A 25 11.19 -0.18 -30.77
N VAL A 26 11.28 -1.23 -29.97
CA VAL A 26 10.77 -2.54 -30.34
C VAL A 26 9.26 -2.42 -30.26
N SER A 27 8.58 -2.89 -31.30
CA SER A 27 7.13 -3.02 -31.34
C SER A 27 6.67 -4.11 -30.36
N PHE A 28 6.88 -3.93 -29.06
CA PHE A 28 6.28 -4.75 -28.02
C PHE A 28 4.86 -4.26 -27.79
N THR A 29 3.96 -4.54 -28.73
CA THR A 29 2.53 -4.32 -28.50
C THR A 29 1.92 -5.34 -27.54
N ASP A 30 2.63 -6.44 -27.24
CA ASP A 30 2.03 -7.62 -26.57
C ASP A 30 2.64 -8.05 -25.22
N VAL A 31 3.79 -7.52 -24.78
CA VAL A 31 4.34 -7.91 -23.47
C VAL A 31 3.75 -7.02 -22.37
N LYS A 32 2.80 -7.55 -21.61
CA LYS A 32 2.20 -6.90 -20.45
C LYS A 32 2.59 -7.65 -19.18
N TYR A 33 3.28 -6.96 -18.29
CA TYR A 33 3.51 -7.45 -16.93
C TYR A 33 2.39 -7.01 -16.00
N ARG A 34 2.24 -7.73 -14.90
CA ARG A 34 1.34 -7.38 -13.81
C ARG A 34 1.74 -6.02 -13.23
N GLU A 35 0.76 -5.13 -13.11
CA GLU A 35 0.93 -3.85 -12.42
C GLU A 35 1.11 -4.07 -10.93
N THR A 36 1.98 -3.28 -10.30
CA THR A 36 2.28 -3.41 -8.87
C THR A 36 2.15 -2.08 -8.17
N ALA A 37 1.84 -2.12 -6.88
CA ALA A 37 1.78 -0.95 -6.03
C ALA A 37 2.24 -1.31 -4.62
N GLY A 38 2.49 -0.30 -3.81
CA GLY A 38 2.85 -0.52 -2.42
C GLY A 38 2.91 0.75 -1.61
N CYS A 39 3.24 0.58 -0.35
CA CYS A 39 3.44 1.64 0.61
C CYS A 39 4.80 1.45 1.28
N PHE A 40 5.56 2.54 1.40
CA PHE A 40 6.81 2.60 2.12
C PHE A 40 6.64 3.51 3.33
N THR A 41 7.13 3.08 4.49
CA THR A 41 7.16 3.86 5.72
C THR A 41 8.59 3.98 6.21
N TYR A 42 8.95 5.16 6.72
CA TYR A 42 10.26 5.39 7.30
C TYR A 42 10.39 4.63 8.63
N GLY A 43 11.56 4.05 8.88
CA GLY A 43 11.76 3.22 10.07
C GLY A 43 13.21 3.05 10.53
N ILE A 44 14.20 3.43 9.72
CA ILE A 44 15.60 3.13 10.04
C ILE A 44 16.26 4.31 10.76
N HIS A 45 16.03 5.55 10.34
CA HIS A 45 16.73 6.72 10.86
C HIS A 45 15.86 7.99 10.96
N ASP A 46 14.87 7.97 11.86
CA ASP A 46 14.10 9.16 12.22
C ASP A 46 14.65 9.79 13.51
N PRO A 47 15.38 10.92 13.45
CA PRO A 47 15.52 11.74 14.64
C PRO A 47 14.13 12.21 15.03
N ASP A 48 13.65 11.95 16.24
CA ASP A 48 12.26 12.24 16.68
C ASP A 48 11.82 13.69 16.38
N ILE A 49 12.78 14.61 16.19
CA ILE A 49 12.59 15.98 15.74
C ILE A 49 11.92 16.09 14.34
N LEU A 50 12.17 15.19 13.39
CA LEU A 50 11.64 15.28 12.02
C LEU A 50 10.28 14.60 11.84
N ASN A 51 9.85 13.75 12.78
CA ASN A 51 8.59 13.00 12.74
C ASN A 51 8.38 12.22 11.42
N LEU A 52 9.44 11.63 10.85
CA LEU A 52 9.35 10.85 9.62
C LEU A 52 8.48 9.59 9.79
N LYS A 53 8.34 9.05 11.01
CA LYS A 53 7.40 7.96 11.33
C LYS A 53 5.94 8.24 10.97
N ASN A 54 5.55 9.52 10.88
CA ASN A 54 4.22 9.96 10.47
C ASN A 54 4.09 10.16 8.96
N ARG A 55 5.15 9.89 8.20
CA ARG A 55 5.20 10.02 6.75
C ARG A 55 5.27 8.66 6.09
N PHE A 56 4.77 8.59 4.88
CA PHE A 56 4.77 7.38 4.07
C PHE A 56 4.69 7.73 2.59
N ILE A 57 5.24 6.86 1.75
CA ILE A 57 5.19 6.99 0.30
C ILE A 57 4.29 5.89 -0.25
N ILE A 58 3.22 6.27 -0.95
CA ILE A 58 2.45 5.33 -1.78
C ILE A 58 3.02 5.37 -3.18
N TRP A 59 3.22 4.20 -3.79
CA TRP A 59 3.74 4.08 -5.14
C TRP A 59 2.94 3.09 -5.99
N ARG A 60 3.01 3.28 -7.30
CA ARG A 60 2.36 2.49 -8.35
C ARG A 60 3.34 2.32 -9.50
N ALA A 61 3.44 1.12 -10.06
CA ALA A 61 4.20 0.79 -11.25
C ALA A 61 3.24 0.13 -12.27
N CYS A 62 2.87 0.89 -13.30
CA CYS A 62 1.91 0.48 -14.32
C CYS A 62 2.56 0.62 -15.70
N GLY A 63 2.79 -0.51 -16.38
CA GLY A 63 3.47 -0.54 -17.66
C GLY A 63 4.87 0.08 -17.57
N SER A 64 5.10 1.15 -18.33
CA SER A 64 6.39 1.86 -18.37
C SER A 64 6.50 3.02 -17.36
N LYS A 65 5.49 3.21 -16.51
CA LYS A 65 5.36 4.37 -15.63
C LYS A 65 5.40 3.96 -14.17
N PHE A 66 6.34 4.54 -13.42
CA PHE A 66 6.34 4.53 -11.97
C PHE A 66 5.81 5.88 -11.46
N SER A 67 4.89 5.87 -10.51
CA SER A 67 4.32 7.06 -9.88
C SER A 67 4.33 6.91 -8.38
N CYS A 68 4.85 7.91 -7.66
CA CYS A 68 4.86 7.92 -6.21
C CYS A 68 4.35 9.25 -5.64
N GLN A 69 3.80 9.17 -4.44
CA GLN A 69 3.37 10.33 -3.68
C GLN A 69 3.64 10.10 -2.20
N GLU A 70 4.34 11.05 -1.59
CA GLU A 70 4.56 11.10 -0.15
C GLU A 70 3.38 11.80 0.54
N TYR A 71 2.98 11.24 1.66
CA TYR A 71 1.95 11.74 2.56
C TYR A 71 2.53 11.88 3.96
N SER A 72 1.89 12.73 4.74
CA SER A 72 2.25 13.01 6.12
C SER A 72 0.97 13.21 6.91
N LEU A 73 0.89 12.56 8.08
CA LEU A 73 -0.27 12.69 8.97
C LEU A 73 -0.26 14.02 9.75
N THR A 74 0.85 14.77 9.71
CA THR A 74 1.06 15.96 10.54
C THR A 74 1.00 17.27 9.75
N TYR A 75 1.65 17.28 8.59
CA TYR A 75 1.84 18.44 7.70
C TYR A 75 1.47 18.12 6.25
N ASP A 76 1.01 19.13 5.52
CA ASP A 76 0.92 19.08 4.06
C ASP A 76 2.32 19.26 3.45
N LEU A 77 2.77 18.26 2.70
CA LEU A 77 4.10 18.26 2.10
C LEU A 77 4.12 19.00 0.75
N VAL A 78 5.17 19.81 0.57
CA VAL A 78 5.55 20.48 -0.68
C VAL A 78 6.31 19.48 -1.58
N ASP A 79 6.06 19.53 -2.89
CA ASP A 79 6.68 18.68 -3.93
C ASP A 79 6.62 17.18 -3.65
N ALA A 80 5.49 16.77 -3.08
CA ALA A 80 5.27 15.43 -2.57
C ALA A 80 4.86 14.39 -3.61
N SER A 81 4.94 14.66 -4.91
CA SER A 81 4.55 13.70 -5.95
C SER A 81 5.49 13.77 -7.14
N ARG A 82 5.89 12.60 -7.65
CA ARG A 82 6.71 12.46 -8.84
C ARG A 82 6.28 11.24 -9.67
N SER A 83 6.57 11.30 -10.96
CA SER A 83 6.42 10.17 -11.87
C SER A 83 7.65 10.00 -12.75
N PHE A 84 8.02 8.76 -13.03
CA PHE A 84 9.12 8.39 -13.88
C PHE A 84 8.59 7.50 -15.00
N ARG A 85 8.90 7.85 -16.24
CA ARG A 85 8.52 7.07 -17.42
C ARG A 85 9.76 6.50 -18.09
N PHE A 86 9.89 5.19 -18.07
CA PHE A 86 10.94 4.46 -18.77
C PHE A 86 10.55 4.37 -20.25
N GLN A 87 11.35 4.97 -21.11
CA GLN A 87 11.07 4.95 -22.55
C GLN A 87 11.30 3.53 -23.09
N ASN A 88 10.49 3.06 -24.04
CA ASN A 88 10.68 1.77 -24.74
C ASN A 88 10.91 0.54 -23.82
N ASP A 89 10.42 0.57 -22.59
CA ASP A 89 10.69 -0.46 -21.59
C ASP A 89 9.50 -0.57 -20.62
N VAL A 90 9.25 -1.77 -20.11
CA VAL A 90 8.15 -2.06 -19.18
C VAL A 90 8.74 -2.43 -17.83
N ILE A 91 8.14 -1.92 -16.76
CA ILE A 91 8.57 -2.19 -15.40
C ILE A 91 8.13 -3.61 -15.02
N LEU A 92 9.07 -4.39 -14.48
CA LEU A 92 8.79 -5.72 -13.95
C LEU A 92 8.16 -5.62 -12.55
N PRO A 93 7.35 -6.61 -12.14
CA PRO A 93 6.98 -6.76 -10.73
C PRO A 93 8.24 -6.89 -9.87
N GLY A 94 8.24 -6.29 -8.67
CA GLY A 94 9.39 -6.32 -7.76
C GLY A 94 10.01 -4.98 -7.39
N THR A 95 9.40 -3.87 -7.82
CA THR A 95 9.87 -2.53 -7.45
C THR A 95 9.87 -2.36 -5.92
N SER A 96 10.91 -1.75 -5.39
CA SER A 96 11.08 -1.54 -3.95
C SER A 96 11.51 -0.11 -3.65
N ILE A 97 11.08 0.40 -2.49
CA ILE A 97 11.60 1.64 -1.91
C ILE A 97 12.35 1.25 -0.65
N CYS A 98 13.62 1.64 -0.55
CA CYS A 98 14.50 1.31 0.56
C CYS A 98 15.06 2.59 1.20
N GLU A 99 15.16 2.59 2.53
CA GLU A 99 15.79 3.65 3.32
C GLU A 99 17.24 3.27 3.61
N THR A 100 18.16 4.23 3.48
CA THR A 100 19.51 4.17 4.02
C THR A 100 19.75 5.40 4.88
N ARG A 101 20.90 5.49 5.56
CA ARG A 101 21.26 6.68 6.34
C ARG A 101 21.27 7.97 5.54
N ARG A 102 21.64 7.87 4.26
CA ARG A 102 21.92 9.03 3.40
C ARG A 102 20.82 9.28 2.38
N ALA A 103 20.07 8.26 2.01
CA ALA A 103 19.12 8.39 0.92
C ALA A 103 17.91 7.47 1.07
N VAL A 104 16.84 7.86 0.39
CA VAL A 104 15.74 6.96 0.05
C VAL A 104 15.95 6.55 -1.40
N HIS A 105 15.95 5.25 -1.66
CA HIS A 105 16.17 4.70 -3.00
C HIS A 105 14.88 4.07 -3.52
N ILE A 106 14.55 4.34 -4.78
CA ILE A 106 13.58 3.58 -5.56
C ILE A 106 14.37 2.68 -6.50
N LEU A 107 14.21 1.38 -6.33
CA LEU A 107 14.90 0.36 -7.11
C LEU A 107 13.92 -0.26 -8.10
N VAL A 108 14.14 -0.02 -9.38
CA VAL A 108 13.25 -0.45 -10.47
C VAL A 108 13.99 -1.39 -11.41
N CYS A 109 13.42 -2.57 -11.65
CA CYS A 109 13.82 -3.45 -12.73
C CYS A 109 12.84 -3.32 -13.90
N THR A 110 13.38 -3.27 -15.11
CA THR A 110 12.64 -3.20 -16.37
C THR A 110 13.03 -4.39 -17.25
N THR A 111 12.41 -4.54 -18.42
CA THR A 111 12.70 -5.66 -19.33
C THR A 111 14.14 -5.69 -19.81
N PHE A 112 14.83 -4.55 -19.87
CA PHE A 112 16.22 -4.49 -20.34
C PHE A 112 17.20 -3.89 -19.34
N SER A 113 16.75 -3.30 -18.23
CA SER A 113 17.66 -2.56 -17.36
C SER A 113 17.21 -2.52 -15.90
N VAL A 114 18.13 -2.20 -15.02
CA VAL A 114 17.84 -1.88 -13.61
C VAL A 114 18.28 -0.46 -13.31
N HIS A 115 17.55 0.21 -12.42
CA HIS A 115 17.74 1.62 -12.09
C HIS A 115 17.65 1.83 -10.59
N ARG A 116 18.56 2.65 -10.05
CA ARG A 116 18.50 3.20 -8.69
C ARG A 116 18.22 4.70 -8.78
N ILE A 117 17.02 5.10 -8.39
CA ILE A 117 16.62 6.50 -8.29
C ILE A 117 16.74 6.92 -6.83
N SER A 118 17.62 7.87 -6.54
CA SER A 118 17.96 8.25 -5.16
C SER A 118 17.46 9.64 -4.80
N PHE A 119 17.02 9.79 -3.56
CA PHE A 119 16.58 11.03 -2.94
C PHE A 119 17.39 11.25 -1.66
N GLY A 120 17.86 12.47 -1.39
CA GLY A 120 18.59 12.78 -0.17
C GLY A 120 17.72 12.58 1.07
N HIS A 121 18.22 11.87 2.07
CA HIS A 121 17.48 11.63 3.30
C HIS A 121 17.37 12.91 4.13
N PRO A 122 16.18 13.27 4.67
CA PRO A 122 16.01 14.49 5.46
C PRO A 122 16.98 14.57 6.66
N SER A 123 17.26 13.44 7.31
CA SER A 123 18.23 13.36 8.41
C SER A 123 19.67 13.69 7.99
N SER A 124 20.08 13.34 6.77
CA SER A 124 21.40 13.72 6.25
C SER A 124 21.46 15.21 5.94
N ALA A 125 20.41 15.79 5.35
CA ALA A 125 20.35 17.24 5.14
C ALA A 125 20.42 18.05 6.44
N LEU A 126 19.79 17.55 7.51
CA LEU A 126 19.87 18.15 8.85
C LEU A 126 21.30 18.11 9.42
N GLN A 127 22.00 16.99 9.27
CA GLN A 127 23.35 16.79 9.84
C GLN A 127 24.44 17.46 9.01
N ASP A 128 24.41 17.31 7.69
CA ASP A 128 25.50 17.68 6.80
C ASP A 128 25.42 19.16 6.36
N ASN A 129 24.20 19.69 6.20
CA ASN A 129 23.98 21.03 5.65
C ASN A 129 23.38 22.02 6.66
N GLY A 130 23.09 21.59 7.90
CA GLY A 130 22.46 22.44 8.92
C GLY A 130 21.08 22.97 8.50
N ALA A 131 20.36 22.22 7.67
CA ALA A 131 19.09 22.65 7.12
C ALA A 131 18.04 22.89 8.22
N GLU A 132 17.22 23.92 8.04
CA GLU A 132 16.20 24.29 9.02
C GLU A 132 15.15 23.19 9.20
N THR A 133 14.94 22.79 10.46
CA THR A 133 14.01 21.71 10.83
C THR A 133 12.59 21.92 10.30
N ASP A 134 12.07 23.14 10.41
CA ASP A 134 10.70 23.47 10.00
C ASP A 134 10.50 23.29 8.48
N THR A 135 11.52 23.62 7.70
CA THR A 135 11.54 23.42 6.24
C THR A 135 11.58 21.93 5.90
N LEU A 136 12.44 21.15 6.56
CA LEU A 136 12.51 19.69 6.35
C LEU A 136 11.20 18.99 6.77
N GLN A 137 10.53 19.48 7.82
CA GLN A 137 9.23 18.97 8.29
C GLN A 137 8.07 19.24 7.32
N ARG A 138 8.19 20.17 6.37
CA ARG A 138 7.15 20.46 5.37
C ARG A 138 7.55 20.13 3.93
N THR A 139 8.79 19.72 3.72
CA THR A 139 9.31 19.36 2.40
C THR A 139 9.33 17.85 2.23
N SER A 140 8.83 17.37 1.09
CA SER A 140 8.88 15.96 0.75
C SER A 140 10.31 15.50 0.47
N VAL A 141 10.64 14.25 0.80
CA VAL A 141 11.91 13.63 0.37
C VAL A 141 12.04 13.63 -1.16
N LEU A 142 10.92 13.52 -1.86
CA LEU A 142 10.87 13.48 -3.31
C LEU A 142 11.36 14.78 -3.94
N SER A 143 11.28 15.91 -3.23
CA SER A 143 11.78 17.21 -3.71
C SER A 143 13.28 17.17 -4.05
N SER A 144 14.07 16.34 -3.35
CA SER A 144 15.52 16.23 -3.49
C SER A 144 16.01 15.44 -4.72
N PHE A 145 15.10 15.11 -5.64
CA PHE A 145 15.44 14.41 -6.88
C PHE A 145 16.54 15.15 -7.66
N ASN A 146 17.56 14.39 -8.09
CA ASN A 146 18.62 14.90 -8.94
C ASN A 146 18.68 14.06 -10.24
N TYR A 147 18.34 14.71 -11.36
CA TYR A 147 18.34 14.07 -12.69
C TYR A 147 19.74 13.66 -13.16
N GLU A 148 20.77 14.47 -12.89
CA GLU A 148 22.14 14.16 -13.29
C GLU A 148 22.68 12.95 -12.53
N ALA A 149 22.42 12.89 -11.21
CA ALA A 149 22.81 11.75 -10.39
C ALA A 149 22.13 10.45 -10.86
N MET A 150 20.87 10.52 -11.31
CA MET A 150 20.16 9.36 -11.86
C MET A 150 20.80 8.85 -13.17
N LEU A 151 21.34 9.74 -14.00
CA LEU A 151 22.01 9.37 -15.26
C LEU A 151 23.42 8.78 -15.07
N ASP A 152 23.96 8.83 -13.84
CA ASP A 152 25.26 8.25 -13.53
C ASP A 152 25.28 6.72 -13.83
N PRO A 153 26.29 6.20 -14.53
CA PRO A 153 26.39 4.77 -14.85
C PRO A 153 26.42 3.83 -13.63
N SER A 154 26.74 4.31 -12.44
CA SER A 154 26.66 3.53 -11.19
C SER A 154 25.23 3.32 -10.70
N ASN A 155 24.26 4.08 -11.22
CA ASN A 155 22.83 4.04 -10.85
C ASN A 155 21.95 3.35 -11.90
N LYS A 156 22.55 2.83 -12.97
CA LYS A 156 21.86 2.10 -14.03
C LYS A 156 22.71 0.95 -14.54
N TYR A 157 22.07 -0.17 -14.86
CA TYR A 157 22.74 -1.29 -15.52
C TYR A 157 21.86 -1.90 -16.61
N LEU A 158 22.46 -2.20 -17.77
CA LEU A 158 21.78 -2.87 -18.88
C LEU A 158 21.94 -4.38 -18.71
N LEU A 159 20.82 -5.09 -18.67
CA LEU A 159 20.80 -6.54 -18.53
C LEU A 159 21.47 -7.19 -19.75
N SER A 160 22.46 -8.04 -19.48
CA SER A 160 23.10 -8.86 -20.51
C SER A 160 22.27 -10.14 -20.68
N LEU A 161 21.29 -10.07 -21.59
CA LEU A 161 20.32 -11.14 -21.83
C LEU A 161 20.78 -12.09 -22.96
N PRO A 162 20.63 -13.40 -22.80
CA PRO A 162 20.69 -14.34 -23.92
C PRO A 162 19.64 -14.02 -25.01
N ALA A 163 19.88 -14.50 -26.24
CA ALA A 163 18.92 -14.33 -27.31
C ALA A 163 17.60 -15.04 -26.99
N ASN A 164 16.46 -14.37 -27.22
CA ASN A 164 15.10 -14.88 -27.01
C ASN A 164 14.72 -15.23 -25.57
N THR A 165 15.41 -14.68 -24.56
CA THR A 165 15.02 -14.81 -23.14
C THR A 165 14.62 -13.46 -22.57
N MET A 166 13.54 -13.44 -21.81
CA MET A 166 12.98 -12.22 -21.22
C MET A 166 12.88 -12.33 -19.69
N PRO A 167 13.15 -11.23 -18.97
CA PRO A 167 12.83 -11.15 -17.55
C PRO A 167 11.33 -11.30 -17.32
N VAL A 168 10.95 -11.98 -16.25
CA VAL A 168 9.53 -12.23 -15.88
C VAL A 168 9.15 -11.47 -14.62
N VAL A 169 10.02 -11.51 -13.61
CA VAL A 169 9.79 -10.93 -12.28
C VAL A 169 11.11 -10.53 -11.67
N SER A 170 11.09 -9.61 -10.72
CA SER A 170 12.25 -9.18 -9.97
C SER A 170 11.96 -9.03 -8.48
N ALA A 171 13.00 -8.85 -7.69
CA ALA A 171 12.91 -8.30 -6.35
C ALA A 171 14.14 -7.46 -6.05
N CYS A 172 13.93 -6.32 -5.37
CA CYS A 172 14.98 -5.35 -5.14
C CYS A 172 15.17 -5.06 -3.65
N ALA A 173 16.42 -4.91 -3.22
CA ALA A 173 16.77 -4.53 -1.85
C ALA A 173 18.08 -3.75 -1.80
N VAL A 174 18.39 -3.18 -0.64
CA VAL A 174 19.69 -2.59 -0.34
C VAL A 174 20.39 -3.47 0.69
N SER A 175 21.67 -3.76 0.48
CA SER A 175 22.48 -4.52 1.44
C SER A 175 22.85 -3.65 2.65
N LYS A 176 23.42 -4.27 3.69
CA LYS A 176 23.97 -3.51 4.85
C LYS A 176 25.08 -2.53 4.46
N ASP A 177 25.76 -2.80 3.35
CA ASP A 177 26.89 -2.04 2.84
C ASP A 177 26.41 -0.97 1.83
N ASP A 178 25.10 -0.68 1.80
CA ASP A 178 24.41 0.25 0.89
C ASP A 178 24.47 -0.14 -0.60
N GLU A 179 24.84 -1.38 -0.93
CA GLU A 179 24.78 -1.89 -2.31
C GLU A 179 23.32 -2.12 -2.73
N ALA A 180 22.95 -1.68 -3.94
CA ALA A 180 21.62 -2.01 -4.46
C ALA A 180 21.65 -3.36 -5.16
N LEU A 181 20.75 -4.24 -4.75
CA LEU A 181 20.64 -5.61 -5.22
C LEU A 181 19.34 -5.78 -5.99
N PHE A 182 19.43 -6.41 -7.17
CA PHE A 182 18.29 -6.76 -8.00
C PHE A 182 18.38 -8.24 -8.32
N LEU A 183 17.43 -9.03 -7.82
CA LEU A 183 17.24 -10.40 -8.27
C LEU A 183 16.25 -10.40 -9.43
N VAL A 184 16.59 -11.06 -10.53
CA VAL A 184 15.76 -11.11 -11.74
C VAL A 184 15.55 -12.56 -12.14
N GLY A 185 14.28 -12.97 -12.18
CA GLY A 185 13.86 -14.27 -12.68
C GLY A 185 13.57 -14.19 -14.17
N MET A 186 14.10 -15.14 -14.92
CA MET A 186 14.00 -15.23 -16.38
C MET A 186 13.00 -16.31 -16.80
N ASP A 187 12.47 -16.20 -18.01
CA ASP A 187 11.56 -17.18 -18.63
C ASP A 187 12.24 -18.53 -18.93
N ASP A 188 13.57 -18.55 -19.08
CA ASP A 188 14.39 -19.76 -19.22
C ASP A 188 14.76 -20.44 -17.88
N SER A 189 14.06 -20.11 -16.79
CA SER A 189 14.34 -20.60 -15.44
C SER A 189 15.69 -20.16 -14.86
N SER A 190 16.38 -19.21 -15.48
CA SER A 190 17.58 -18.64 -14.88
C SER A 190 17.26 -17.53 -13.88
N VAL A 191 18.12 -17.40 -12.86
CA VAL A 191 18.02 -16.34 -11.86
C VAL A 191 19.32 -15.53 -11.88
N LEU A 192 19.19 -14.24 -12.15
CA LEU A 192 20.30 -13.29 -12.21
C LEU A 192 20.31 -12.42 -10.95
N LEU A 193 21.50 -12.12 -10.44
CA LEU A 193 21.73 -11.10 -9.42
C LEU A 193 22.52 -9.95 -10.03
N ILE A 194 21.95 -8.75 -9.96
CA ILE A 194 22.64 -7.51 -10.31
C ILE A 194 22.99 -6.80 -9.01
N THR A 195 24.24 -6.38 -8.87
CA THR A 195 24.74 -5.63 -7.72
C THR A 195 25.29 -4.30 -8.22
N MET A 196 24.71 -3.20 -7.75
CA MET A 196 25.25 -1.85 -7.93
C MET A 196 26.08 -1.44 -6.72
N PRO A 197 27.19 -0.70 -6.92
CA PRO A 197 28.01 -0.22 -5.81
C PRO A 197 27.21 0.72 -4.91
N PRO A 198 27.69 0.98 -3.68
CA PRO A 198 27.02 1.89 -2.75
C PRO A 198 26.74 3.27 -3.37
N TYR A 199 25.68 3.94 -2.93
CA TYR A 199 25.30 5.23 -3.51
C TYR A 199 26.42 6.27 -3.32
N LEU A 200 26.79 6.95 -4.41
CA LEU A 200 27.93 7.88 -4.51
C LEU A 200 29.33 7.25 -4.36
N ALA A 201 29.42 5.93 -4.21
CA ALA A 201 30.71 5.24 -4.25
C ALA A 201 31.15 4.99 -5.69
N GLN A 202 32.46 4.96 -5.92
CA GLN A 202 33.01 4.53 -7.20
C GLN A 202 32.89 3.02 -7.35
N GLY A 203 32.42 2.57 -8.51
CA GLY A 203 32.31 1.18 -8.85
C GLY A 203 31.46 0.98 -10.11
N THR A 204 31.53 -0.22 -10.67
CA THR A 204 30.69 -0.61 -11.81
C THR A 204 29.69 -1.66 -11.36
N PRO A 205 28.40 -1.51 -11.72
CA PRO A 205 27.44 -2.58 -11.47
C PRO A 205 27.87 -3.89 -12.11
N THR A 206 27.51 -5.01 -11.49
CA THR A 206 27.86 -6.36 -11.96
C THR A 206 26.62 -7.24 -12.08
N GLN A 207 26.66 -8.21 -13.01
CA GLN A 207 25.63 -9.22 -13.18
C GLN A 207 26.22 -10.61 -12.94
N THR A 208 25.57 -11.42 -12.11
CA THR A 208 25.97 -12.80 -11.80
C THR A 208 24.80 -13.74 -12.05
N LEU A 209 25.05 -14.85 -12.74
CA LEU A 209 24.09 -15.95 -12.87
C LEU A 209 24.13 -16.78 -11.58
N LEU A 210 23.04 -16.79 -10.80
CA LEU A 210 22.95 -17.58 -9.58
C LEU A 210 22.63 -19.04 -9.85
N CYS A 211 21.63 -19.30 -10.70
CA CYS A 211 21.24 -20.66 -11.08
C CYS A 211 20.54 -20.68 -12.45
N ARG A 212 20.48 -21.89 -13.04
CA ARG A 212 19.62 -22.25 -14.17
C ARG A 212 18.83 -23.48 -13.77
N GLY A 213 17.52 -23.32 -13.60
CA GLY A 213 16.67 -24.36 -13.04
C GLY A 213 16.82 -24.51 -11.53
N PHE A 214 15.88 -25.25 -10.93
CA PHE A 214 15.76 -25.45 -9.47
C PHE A 214 16.42 -26.76 -9.01
N SER A 215 17.28 -27.33 -9.85
CA SER A 215 18.07 -28.50 -9.53
C SER A 215 19.44 -28.08 -8.97
N VAL A 216 19.72 -28.45 -7.72
CA VAL A 216 20.99 -28.16 -7.04
C VAL A 216 22.15 -28.83 -7.79
N ARG A 217 22.83 -28.12 -8.67
CA ARG A 217 24.14 -28.56 -9.16
C ARG A 217 25.19 -28.13 -8.14
N ARG A 218 25.48 -29.07 -7.23
CA ARG A 218 26.59 -29.01 -6.27
C ARG A 218 27.86 -28.53 -6.99
N THR A 219 28.39 -27.39 -6.55
CA THR A 219 29.57 -26.71 -7.07
C THR A 219 30.78 -27.65 -7.13
N TRP A 220 31.10 -28.15 -8.31
CA TRP A 220 32.46 -28.50 -8.72
C TRP A 220 32.82 -27.63 -9.92
N SER A 221 33.09 -26.36 -9.66
CA SER A 221 33.67 -25.46 -10.65
C SER A 221 35.17 -25.75 -10.77
N SER A 222 35.57 -26.54 -11.77
CA SER A 222 36.79 -26.22 -12.54
C SER A 222 37.03 -27.02 -13.82
N LEU A 223 36.31 -28.12 -14.14
CA LEU A 223 36.76 -28.98 -15.26
C LEU A 223 35.71 -29.50 -16.25
N LEU A 224 34.43 -29.12 -16.21
CA LEU A 224 33.48 -29.51 -17.26
C LEU A 224 32.61 -28.34 -17.72
N PRO A 225 32.42 -28.14 -19.05
CA PRO A 225 31.42 -27.21 -19.56
C PRO A 225 30.06 -27.61 -19.03
N PHE A 226 29.32 -26.63 -18.54
CA PHE A 226 27.97 -26.76 -18.00
C PHE A 226 27.13 -27.74 -18.83
N GLY A 227 26.88 -28.95 -18.31
CA GLY A 227 26.10 -29.95 -19.03
C GLY A 227 24.71 -29.41 -19.36
N HIS A 228 24.38 -29.36 -20.65
CA HIS A 228 23.13 -28.91 -21.24
C HIS A 228 21.94 -29.81 -20.84
N SER A 229 21.55 -29.85 -19.56
CA SER A 229 20.17 -30.24 -19.26
C SER A 229 19.34 -28.99 -19.43
N GLU A 230 18.57 -28.91 -20.52
CA GLU A 230 17.56 -27.87 -20.64
C GLU A 230 16.65 -27.94 -19.40
N PRO A 231 16.42 -26.82 -18.70
CA PRO A 231 15.50 -26.79 -17.58
C PRO A 231 14.13 -27.27 -18.07
N SER A 232 13.46 -28.11 -17.27
CA SER A 232 12.13 -28.55 -17.64
C SER A 232 11.19 -27.34 -17.69
N PRO A 233 10.21 -27.26 -18.60
CA PRO A 233 9.30 -26.13 -18.71
C PRO A 233 8.47 -25.87 -17.43
N GLY A 234 8.48 -26.79 -16.46
CA GLY A 234 7.90 -26.59 -15.14
C GLY A 234 8.77 -25.82 -14.14
N GLU A 235 10.07 -25.62 -14.41
CA GLU A 235 10.99 -24.94 -13.48
C GLU A 235 11.03 -23.41 -13.68
N THR A 236 10.12 -22.81 -14.46
CA THR A 236 10.12 -21.36 -14.73
C THR A 236 9.83 -20.57 -13.46
N VAL A 237 10.51 -19.43 -13.29
CA VAL A 237 10.30 -18.53 -12.14
C VAL A 237 8.93 -17.88 -12.24
N VAL A 238 8.19 -17.86 -11.13
CA VAL A 238 6.83 -17.31 -11.06
C VAL A 238 6.80 -16.00 -10.27
N ASP A 239 7.39 -16.00 -9.08
CA ASP A 239 7.40 -14.82 -8.22
C ASP A 239 8.64 -14.83 -7.30
N ILE A 240 9.03 -13.65 -6.83
CA ILE A 240 10.22 -13.47 -5.98
C ILE A 240 9.84 -12.58 -4.79
N ALA A 241 10.19 -13.01 -3.58
CA ALA A 241 10.11 -12.19 -2.38
C ALA A 241 11.52 -11.86 -1.88
N VAL A 242 11.66 -10.67 -1.29
CA VAL A 242 12.89 -10.23 -0.64
C VAL A 242 12.59 -9.72 0.76
N HIS A 243 13.51 -9.97 1.68
CA HIS A 243 13.47 -9.42 3.03
C HIS A 243 14.88 -9.08 3.49
N GLN A 244 15.05 -7.87 4.00
CA GLN A 244 16.29 -7.42 4.60
C GLN A 244 16.22 -7.63 6.11
N ARG A 245 17.16 -8.41 6.65
CA ARG A 245 17.26 -8.72 8.08
C ARG A 245 18.68 -8.42 8.57
N ASN A 246 18.82 -7.45 9.47
CA ASN A 246 20.11 -7.08 10.06
C ASN A 246 21.19 -6.84 9.00
N THR A 247 22.12 -7.81 8.85
CA THR A 247 23.25 -7.77 7.92
C THR A 247 23.05 -8.59 6.65
N GLU A 248 21.91 -9.27 6.50
CA GLU A 248 21.63 -10.17 5.38
C GLU A 248 20.41 -9.74 4.57
N VAL A 249 20.46 -10.02 3.28
CA VAL A 249 19.32 -9.91 2.37
C VAL A 249 18.93 -11.31 1.94
N LEU A 250 17.70 -11.69 2.27
CA LEU A 250 17.12 -12.98 1.93
C LEU A 250 16.26 -12.82 0.68
N PHE A 251 16.55 -13.62 -0.34
CA PHE A 251 15.70 -13.73 -1.52
C PHE A 251 15.06 -15.11 -1.55
N CYS A 252 13.76 -15.14 -1.83
CA CYS A 252 13.03 -16.37 -2.00
C CYS A 252 12.38 -16.39 -3.38
N VAL A 253 12.59 -17.49 -4.11
CA VAL A 253 12.07 -17.67 -5.46
C VAL A 253 11.11 -18.84 -5.45
N VAL A 254 9.94 -18.66 -6.05
CA VAL A 254 8.99 -19.76 -6.33
C VAL A 254 8.95 -20.03 -7.83
N SER A 255 8.90 -21.31 -8.17
CA SER A 255 8.82 -21.79 -9.55
C SER A 255 7.51 -22.50 -9.84
N ARG A 256 7.26 -22.71 -11.14
CA ARG A 256 5.99 -23.21 -11.65
C ARG A 256 5.65 -24.64 -11.21
N ASP A 257 6.62 -25.45 -10.83
CA ASP A 257 6.41 -26.80 -10.32
C ASP A 257 6.16 -26.85 -8.80
N GLY A 258 6.09 -25.69 -8.13
CA GLY A 258 5.91 -25.61 -6.68
C GLY A 258 7.21 -25.58 -5.89
N ARG A 259 8.40 -25.55 -6.51
CA ARG A 259 9.65 -25.42 -5.74
C ARG A 259 9.86 -23.99 -5.25
N VAL A 260 10.26 -23.91 -4.00
CA VAL A 260 10.65 -22.69 -3.29
C VAL A 260 12.12 -22.80 -2.92
N GLN A 261 12.91 -21.79 -3.26
CA GLN A 261 14.36 -21.76 -3.03
C GLN A 261 14.76 -20.45 -2.34
N LEU A 262 15.58 -20.55 -1.29
CA LEU A 262 16.06 -19.42 -0.51
C LEU A 262 17.54 -19.15 -0.82
N TRP A 263 17.87 -17.86 -0.94
CA TRP A 263 19.22 -17.35 -1.14
C TRP A 263 19.52 -16.29 -0.07
N SER A 264 20.70 -16.34 0.55
CA SER A 264 21.19 -15.28 1.44
C SER A 264 22.36 -14.53 0.81
N HIS A 265 22.29 -13.21 0.85
CA HIS A 265 23.35 -12.30 0.49
C HIS A 265 23.89 -11.58 1.74
N GLY A 266 25.21 -11.57 1.93
CA GLY A 266 25.88 -10.93 3.08
C GLY A 266 26.28 -11.87 4.23
N GLY A 267 25.76 -13.12 4.24
CA GLY A 267 26.10 -14.20 5.18
C GLY A 267 26.98 -15.30 4.56
N ASN A 268 26.81 -16.55 5.01
CA ASN A 268 27.28 -17.72 4.26
C ASN A 268 26.54 -17.70 2.91
N LYS A 269 27.24 -17.32 1.84
CA LYS A 269 26.71 -17.17 0.46
C LYS A 269 26.25 -18.52 -0.11
N GLU A 270 25.27 -19.14 0.54
CA GLU A 270 24.80 -20.48 0.29
C GLU A 270 23.32 -20.43 -0.07
N CYS A 271 22.98 -21.21 -1.08
CA CYS A 271 21.59 -21.47 -1.41
C CYS A 271 21.08 -22.63 -0.56
N SER A 272 19.88 -22.49 -0.02
CA SER A 272 19.24 -23.58 0.71
C SER A 272 18.76 -24.70 -0.22
N PRO A 273 18.60 -25.93 0.29
CA PRO A 273 17.85 -26.95 -0.44
C PRO A 273 16.41 -26.49 -0.70
N SER A 274 15.90 -26.76 -1.91
CA SER A 274 14.55 -26.37 -2.32
C SER A 274 13.47 -27.12 -1.53
N CYS A 275 12.40 -26.42 -1.14
CA CYS A 275 11.17 -27.00 -0.60
C CYS A 275 10.13 -27.16 -1.73
N VAL A 276 9.42 -28.30 -1.81
CA VAL A 276 8.44 -28.57 -2.88
C VAL A 276 7.02 -28.47 -2.32
N LEU A 277 6.30 -27.38 -2.64
CA LEU A 277 4.94 -27.13 -2.15
C LEU A 277 3.89 -28.00 -2.82
N SER A 278 4.07 -28.33 -4.11
CA SER A 278 3.13 -29.13 -4.89
C SER A 278 2.90 -30.53 -4.29
N ALA A 279 3.89 -31.09 -3.59
CA ALA A 279 3.77 -32.36 -2.86
C ALA A 279 2.78 -32.30 -1.68
N HIS A 280 2.37 -31.11 -1.25
CA HIS A 280 1.45 -30.88 -0.13
C HIS A 280 0.06 -30.46 -0.56
N LEU A 281 -0.18 -30.28 -1.86
CA LEU A 281 -1.51 -29.96 -2.38
C LEU A 281 -2.41 -31.21 -2.34
N PRO A 282 -3.70 -31.06 -2.03
CA PRO A 282 -4.67 -32.16 -2.03
C PRO A 282 -5.13 -32.52 -3.45
N VAL A 283 -4.19 -32.64 -4.40
CA VAL A 283 -4.45 -33.08 -5.77
C VAL A 283 -4.16 -34.58 -5.83
N ASP A 284 -4.99 -35.35 -6.55
CA ASP A 284 -4.71 -36.78 -6.77
C ASP A 284 -3.28 -36.94 -7.31
N LYS A 285 -2.57 -37.99 -6.86
CA LYS A 285 -1.13 -38.23 -7.10
C LYS A 285 -0.78 -38.54 -8.58
N GLY A 286 -1.46 -37.93 -9.54
CA GLY A 286 -1.01 -37.74 -10.91
C GLY A 286 -0.35 -36.37 -11.04
N VAL A 287 0.70 -36.27 -11.85
CA VAL A 287 1.26 -34.97 -12.24
C VAL A 287 0.19 -34.26 -13.07
N VAL A 288 -0.66 -33.46 -12.44
CA VAL A 288 -1.56 -32.56 -13.17
C VAL A 288 -0.65 -31.54 -13.84
N PRO A 289 -0.58 -31.49 -15.19
CA PRO A 289 0.17 -30.45 -15.87
C PRO A 289 -0.45 -29.12 -15.50
N MET A 290 0.23 -28.33 -14.67
CA MET A 290 -0.29 -27.05 -14.20
C MET A 290 -0.49 -26.11 -15.40
N ASN A 291 -1.73 -25.68 -15.63
CA ASN A 291 -2.05 -24.71 -16.66
C ASN A 291 -1.30 -23.40 -16.40
N ALA A 292 -0.73 -22.80 -17.45
CA ALA A 292 0.08 -21.58 -17.33
C ALA A 292 -0.70 -20.44 -16.66
N SER A 293 -1.99 -20.30 -17.01
CA SER A 293 -2.89 -19.27 -16.49
C SER A 293 -3.17 -19.37 -14.99
N ASP A 294 -3.04 -20.55 -14.39
CA ASP A 294 -3.28 -20.72 -12.94
C ASP A 294 -2.04 -20.41 -12.13
N VAL A 295 -0.86 -20.73 -12.68
CA VAL A 295 0.42 -20.49 -12.01
C VAL A 295 0.81 -19.01 -12.04
N ASP A 296 0.42 -18.27 -13.08
CA ASP A 296 0.57 -16.82 -13.15
C ASP A 296 -0.14 -16.06 -12.01
N LYS A 297 -0.99 -16.74 -11.22
CA LYS A 297 -1.70 -16.20 -10.06
C LYS A 297 -0.96 -16.39 -8.74
N TRP A 298 0.09 -17.22 -8.69
CA TRP A 298 0.80 -17.50 -7.44
C TRP A 298 1.54 -16.27 -6.96
N ARG A 299 1.62 -16.12 -5.64
CA ARG A 299 2.19 -14.95 -4.98
C ARG A 299 3.07 -15.40 -3.82
N ILE A 300 4.21 -14.74 -3.62
CA ILE A 300 5.09 -15.01 -2.47
C ILE A 300 5.41 -13.72 -1.73
N LYS A 301 5.38 -13.77 -0.39
CA LYS A 301 5.79 -12.65 0.47
C LYS A 301 6.55 -13.15 1.69
N ILE A 302 7.47 -12.32 2.17
CA ILE A 302 8.17 -12.54 3.43
C ILE A 302 7.70 -11.48 4.43
N PHE A 303 7.37 -11.93 5.64
CA PHE A 303 6.98 -11.08 6.76
C PHE A 303 7.93 -11.31 7.93
N GLU A 304 8.22 -10.25 8.68
CA GLU A 304 8.84 -10.37 9.99
C GLU A 304 7.79 -10.15 11.07
N ILE A 305 7.52 -11.18 11.85
CA ILE A 305 6.48 -11.17 12.88
C ILE A 305 7.10 -11.68 14.17
N SER A 306 7.07 -10.83 15.21
CA SER A 306 7.63 -11.16 16.53
C SER A 306 9.10 -11.66 16.46
N GLY A 307 9.89 -11.09 15.55
CA GLY A 307 11.30 -11.46 15.33
C GLY A 307 11.53 -12.76 14.54
N GLN A 308 10.47 -13.42 14.09
CA GLN A 308 10.52 -14.57 13.18
C GLN A 308 10.31 -14.13 11.74
N VAL A 309 11.10 -14.69 10.83
CA VAL A 309 10.95 -14.48 9.39
C VAL A 309 10.06 -15.58 8.82
N LEU A 310 8.92 -15.19 8.28
CA LEU A 310 7.89 -16.07 7.77
C LEU A 310 7.72 -15.86 6.28
N LEU A 311 7.86 -16.94 5.54
CA LEU A 311 7.59 -16.98 4.12
C LEU A 311 6.17 -17.48 3.89
N THR A 312 5.36 -16.70 3.21
CA THR A 312 4.00 -17.08 2.85
C THR A 312 3.87 -17.20 1.35
N VAL A 313 3.35 -18.34 0.89
CA VAL A 313 3.13 -18.63 -0.53
C VAL A 313 1.64 -18.89 -0.75
N PHE A 314 1.05 -18.14 -1.66
CA PHE A 314 -0.27 -18.43 -2.22
C PHE A 314 -0.11 -19.28 -3.47
N VAL A 315 -0.82 -20.41 -3.49
CA VAL A 315 -0.83 -21.37 -4.59
C VAL A 315 -2.28 -21.55 -5.04
N SER A 316 -2.51 -21.43 -6.35
CA SER A 316 -3.82 -21.66 -6.98
C SER A 316 -3.64 -22.61 -8.17
N VAL A 317 -4.30 -23.76 -8.11
CA VAL A 317 -4.24 -24.79 -9.16
C VAL A 317 -5.65 -25.32 -9.34
N GLU A 318 -6.22 -25.16 -10.55
CA GLU A 318 -7.62 -25.51 -10.84
C GLU A 318 -8.60 -24.86 -9.85
N ASP A 319 -9.34 -25.66 -9.07
CA ASP A 319 -10.31 -25.24 -8.05
C ASP A 319 -9.69 -25.18 -6.63
N ILE A 320 -8.37 -25.35 -6.47
CA ILE A 320 -7.70 -25.38 -5.17
C ILE A 320 -6.88 -24.10 -4.99
N SER A 321 -7.24 -23.32 -3.97
CA SER A 321 -6.51 -22.12 -3.56
C SER A 321 -6.06 -22.24 -2.11
N GLN A 322 -4.75 -22.21 -1.85
CA GLN A 322 -4.17 -22.42 -0.51
C GLN A 322 -3.06 -21.42 -0.18
N PHE A 323 -2.93 -21.12 1.11
CA PHE A 323 -1.79 -20.41 1.68
C PHE A 323 -0.90 -21.37 2.46
N PHE A 324 0.39 -21.34 2.16
CA PHE A 324 1.44 -22.02 2.91
C PHE A 324 2.25 -20.99 3.69
N VAL A 325 2.41 -21.21 5.00
CA VAL A 325 3.27 -20.39 5.86
C VAL A 325 4.44 -21.25 6.33
N LEU A 326 5.65 -20.82 5.99
CA LEU A 326 6.92 -21.48 6.30
C LEU A 326 7.77 -20.57 7.17
N SER A 327 8.44 -21.09 8.19
CA SER A 327 9.48 -20.35 8.90
C SER A 327 10.82 -20.49 8.20
N VAL A 328 11.57 -19.39 8.19
CA VAL A 328 12.97 -19.38 7.73
C VAL A 328 13.88 -19.61 8.92
N ASN A 329 14.50 -20.79 8.98
CA ASN A 329 15.45 -21.11 10.03
C ASN A 329 16.82 -20.52 9.73
N SER A 330 17.17 -19.42 10.40
CA SER A 330 18.41 -18.67 10.14
C SER A 330 19.69 -19.44 10.42
N ALA A 331 19.67 -20.46 11.27
CA ALA A 331 20.88 -21.23 11.60
C ALA A 331 21.21 -22.31 10.55
N SER A 332 20.19 -22.80 9.83
CA SER A 332 20.33 -23.90 8.87
C SER A 332 19.96 -23.53 7.43
N SER A 333 19.53 -22.28 7.22
CA SER A 333 18.91 -21.79 5.99
C SER A 333 17.77 -22.69 5.48
N ARG A 334 17.11 -23.44 6.36
CA ARG A 334 16.01 -24.34 5.98
C ARG A 334 14.66 -23.64 6.04
N LEU A 335 13.75 -24.13 5.22
CA LEU A 335 12.34 -23.76 5.25
C LEU A 335 11.58 -24.85 5.99
N ASP A 336 11.03 -24.51 7.16
CA ASP A 336 10.22 -25.42 7.96
C ASP A 336 8.74 -25.05 7.78
N LYS A 337 7.89 -26.01 7.39
CA LYS A 337 6.47 -25.75 7.22
C LYS A 337 5.82 -25.55 8.59
N LEU A 338 5.20 -24.38 8.78
CA LEU A 338 4.44 -24.09 9.99
C LEU A 338 2.96 -24.43 9.81
N LEU A 339 2.35 -23.88 8.75
CA LEU A 339 0.90 -23.87 8.63
C LEU A 339 0.46 -23.88 7.17
N CYS A 340 -0.71 -24.45 6.92
CA CYS A 340 -1.36 -24.50 5.61
C CYS A 340 -2.87 -24.33 5.81
N PHE A 341 -3.49 -23.47 5.03
CA PHE A 341 -4.93 -23.22 5.12
C PHE A 341 -5.51 -22.81 3.78
N GLU A 342 -6.79 -23.08 3.61
CA GLU A 342 -7.53 -22.72 2.41
C GLU A 342 -7.70 -21.21 2.31
N ALA A 343 -7.49 -20.70 1.10
CA ALA A 343 -7.83 -19.33 0.76
C ALA A 343 -9.35 -19.13 0.78
N PHE A 344 -9.78 -17.89 0.85
CA PHE A 344 -11.19 -17.56 0.63
C PHE A 344 -11.49 -17.74 -0.86
N ASP A 345 -11.92 -18.94 -1.26
CA ASP A 345 -12.14 -19.26 -2.67
C ASP A 345 -13.61 -19.07 -3.07
N VAL A 346 -13.85 -18.00 -3.83
CA VAL A 346 -15.01 -17.90 -4.71
C VAL A 346 -14.44 -18.11 -6.11
N LYS A 347 -14.89 -19.17 -6.81
CA LYS A 347 -14.40 -19.69 -8.12
C LYS A 347 -14.16 -18.69 -9.26
N HIS A 348 -14.39 -17.40 -9.03
CA HIS A 348 -14.31 -16.32 -10.01
C HIS A 348 -13.54 -15.08 -9.52
N MET A 349 -12.86 -15.15 -8.37
CA MET A 349 -12.07 -14.02 -7.84
C MET A 349 -10.56 -14.20 -8.09
N GLU A 350 -9.89 -13.11 -8.43
CA GLU A 350 -8.43 -13.05 -8.57
C GLU A 350 -7.80 -12.54 -7.27
N LEU A 351 -6.82 -13.26 -6.72
CA LEU A 351 -6.02 -12.73 -5.61
C LEU A 351 -5.06 -11.66 -6.13
N ILE A 352 -5.24 -10.45 -5.63
CA ILE A 352 -4.42 -9.29 -5.99
C ILE A 352 -3.23 -9.20 -5.05
N ASP A 353 -3.51 -9.21 -3.74
CA ASP A 353 -2.48 -9.02 -2.72
C ASP A 353 -2.86 -9.63 -1.36
N PHE A 354 -1.88 -9.84 -0.49
CA PHE A 354 -2.09 -10.27 0.90
C PHE A 354 -1.05 -9.68 1.85
N CYS A 355 -1.38 -9.60 3.13
CA CYS A 355 -0.49 -9.09 4.17
C CYS A 355 -0.76 -9.81 5.49
N GLN A 356 0.28 -10.03 6.28
CA GLN A 356 0.16 -10.64 7.60
C GLN A 356 0.67 -9.70 8.68
N THR A 357 -0.13 -9.49 9.72
CA THR A 357 0.27 -8.88 10.99
C THR A 357 0.44 -9.97 12.05
N SER A 358 0.81 -9.60 13.28
CA SER A 358 1.00 -10.56 14.37
C SER A 358 -0.23 -11.40 14.71
N VAL A 359 -1.43 -10.92 14.40
CA VAL A 359 -2.71 -11.57 14.79
C VAL A 359 -3.71 -11.69 13.64
N THR A 360 -3.47 -11.06 12.49
CA THR A 360 -4.45 -11.02 11.40
C THR A 360 -3.78 -11.20 10.04
N PHE A 361 -4.38 -12.08 9.25
CA PHE A 361 -4.05 -12.30 7.85
C PHE A 361 -5.09 -11.58 6.98
N TRP A 362 -4.61 -10.76 6.05
CA TRP A 362 -5.43 -9.94 5.16
C TRP A 362 -5.23 -10.38 3.72
N THR A 363 -6.31 -10.42 2.96
CA THR A 363 -6.29 -10.73 1.52
C THR A 363 -7.15 -9.73 0.77
N LEU A 364 -6.68 -9.34 -0.40
CA LEU A 364 -7.36 -8.47 -1.35
C LEU A 364 -7.60 -9.25 -2.63
N TRP A 365 -8.86 -9.27 -3.03
CA TRP A 365 -9.36 -9.97 -4.20
C TRP A 365 -10.02 -8.99 -5.16
N PHE A 366 -10.13 -9.40 -6.41
CA PHE A 366 -10.90 -8.69 -7.43
C PHE A 366 -11.93 -9.64 -8.02
N ASP A 367 -13.21 -9.23 -8.00
CA ASP A 367 -14.34 -10.03 -8.51
C ASP A 367 -14.67 -9.75 -9.99
N GLY A 368 -13.85 -8.94 -10.66
CA GLY A 368 -14.08 -8.45 -12.02
C GLY A 368 -14.74 -7.08 -12.08
N GLN A 369 -15.32 -6.58 -10.99
CA GLN A 369 -16.00 -5.28 -10.92
C GLN A 369 -15.45 -4.40 -9.80
N LYS A 370 -15.18 -4.96 -8.63
CA LYS A 370 -14.77 -4.22 -7.43
C LYS A 370 -13.73 -4.98 -6.61
N PRO A 371 -12.94 -4.26 -5.79
CA PRO A 371 -12.10 -4.90 -4.82
C PRO A 371 -12.92 -5.56 -3.71
N VAL A 372 -12.41 -6.66 -3.16
CA VAL A 372 -13.00 -7.37 -2.02
C VAL A 372 -11.89 -7.70 -1.03
N VAL A 373 -12.04 -7.29 0.23
CA VAL A 373 -11.02 -7.53 1.28
C VAL A 373 -11.56 -8.55 2.27
N TYR A 374 -10.76 -9.55 2.59
CA TYR A 374 -11.03 -10.52 3.66
C TYR A 374 -9.94 -10.50 4.70
N SER A 375 -10.34 -10.66 5.96
CA SER A 375 -9.43 -10.88 7.08
C SER A 375 -9.70 -12.22 7.75
N LYS A 376 -8.65 -12.78 8.36
CA LYS A 376 -8.72 -13.99 9.16
C LYS A 376 -7.78 -13.83 10.34
N GLN A 377 -8.24 -14.10 11.55
CA GLN A 377 -7.32 -14.14 12.70
C GLN A 377 -6.38 -15.33 12.53
N LEU A 378 -5.08 -15.07 12.67
CA LEU A 378 -4.05 -16.07 12.48
C LEU A 378 -3.03 -15.96 13.61
N HIS A 379 -3.12 -16.89 14.55
CA HIS A 379 -2.14 -17.06 15.62
C HIS A 379 -1.21 -18.22 15.26
N LEU A 380 0.07 -17.91 15.12
CA LEU A 380 1.09 -18.90 14.73
C LEU A 380 1.22 -20.03 15.76
N ASP A 381 0.97 -19.74 17.03
CA ASP A 381 1.17 -20.69 18.14
C ASP A 381 -0.04 -21.60 18.39
N SER A 382 -1.26 -21.17 18.05
CA SER A 382 -2.49 -21.85 18.48
C SER A 382 -3.28 -22.51 17.35
N PHE A 383 -2.76 -22.55 16.12
CA PHE A 383 -3.44 -23.14 14.94
C PHE A 383 -4.95 -22.79 14.88
N CYS A 384 -5.33 -21.61 15.36
CA CYS A 384 -6.74 -21.24 15.47
C CYS A 384 -7.26 -20.95 14.06
N GLN A 385 -8.07 -21.87 13.53
CA GLN A 385 -8.75 -21.72 12.25
C GLN A 385 -9.95 -20.76 12.42
N ALA A 386 -9.67 -19.47 12.57
CA ALA A 386 -10.72 -18.46 12.51
C ALA A 386 -11.37 -18.49 11.12
N GLN A 387 -12.66 -18.17 11.05
CA GLN A 387 -13.36 -18.03 9.78
C GLN A 387 -12.91 -16.74 9.07
N TRP A 388 -12.98 -16.76 7.74
CA TRP A 388 -12.77 -15.57 6.93
C TRP A 388 -13.90 -14.56 7.18
N LYS A 389 -13.55 -13.30 7.42
CA LYS A 389 -14.48 -12.19 7.57
C LYS A 389 -14.29 -11.19 6.43
N GLN A 390 -15.36 -10.92 5.69
CA GLN A 390 -15.33 -9.88 4.65
C GLN A 390 -15.34 -8.50 5.29
N ILE A 391 -14.54 -7.60 4.76
CA ILE A 391 -14.53 -6.20 5.12
C ILE A 391 -15.36 -5.44 4.09
N SER A 392 -16.52 -4.93 4.50
CA SER A 392 -17.30 -4.02 3.68
C SER A 392 -16.66 -2.63 3.76
N PHE A 393 -16.14 -2.15 2.63
CA PHE A 393 -15.81 -0.76 2.45
C PHE A 393 -16.79 -0.18 1.45
N ASP A 394 -17.46 0.91 1.83
CA ASP A 394 -18.36 1.62 0.94
C ASP A 394 -17.50 2.40 -0.05
N SER A 395 -17.41 1.94 -1.30
CA SER A 395 -16.60 2.56 -2.35
C SER A 395 -17.01 4.02 -2.60
N ASP A 396 -18.24 4.35 -2.22
CA ASP A 396 -18.87 5.66 -2.40
C ASP A 396 -18.61 6.60 -1.21
N GLY A 397 -17.81 6.17 -0.22
CA GLY A 397 -17.37 7.01 0.89
C GLY A 397 -18.46 7.33 1.92
N GLY A 398 -19.50 6.50 2.04
CA GLY A 398 -20.62 6.70 2.97
C GLY A 398 -21.49 7.93 2.63
N HIS A 399 -21.23 8.62 1.52
CA HIS A 399 -22.07 9.72 1.07
C HIS A 399 -23.34 9.16 0.46
N ARG A 400 -24.50 9.64 0.94
CA ARG A 400 -25.81 9.39 0.34
C ARG A 400 -25.70 9.53 -1.17
N THR A 401 -25.91 8.44 -1.90
CA THR A 401 -26.14 8.49 -3.34
C THR A 401 -27.31 9.43 -3.57
N VAL A 402 -27.05 10.62 -4.10
CA VAL A 402 -28.13 11.45 -4.66
C VAL A 402 -28.56 10.73 -5.92
N THR A 403 -29.43 9.75 -5.76
CA THR A 403 -29.97 8.92 -6.84
C THR A 403 -30.96 9.70 -7.70
N ASN A 404 -31.34 10.92 -7.28
CA ASN A 404 -32.36 11.69 -7.98
C ASN A 404 -32.05 13.19 -8.03
N PHE A 405 -31.57 13.66 -9.18
CA PHE A 405 -31.36 15.09 -9.45
C PHE A 405 -32.65 15.87 -9.71
N SER A 406 -33.82 15.22 -9.83
CA SER A 406 -35.09 15.88 -10.17
C SER A 406 -35.56 16.92 -9.14
N THR A 407 -35.09 16.82 -7.91
CA THR A 407 -35.42 17.76 -6.82
C THR A 407 -34.33 18.80 -6.57
N CYS A 408 -33.19 18.70 -7.24
CA CYS A 408 -32.03 19.57 -7.02
C CYS A 408 -32.01 20.75 -8.00
N ASP A 409 -31.39 21.85 -7.58
CA ASP A 409 -30.94 22.89 -8.51
C ASP A 409 -29.59 22.49 -9.15
N LEU A 410 -29.22 23.21 -10.22
CA LEU A 410 -28.00 22.93 -10.98
C LEU A 410 -26.72 23.07 -10.13
N THR A 411 -26.69 24.08 -9.25
CA THR A 411 -25.53 24.36 -8.40
C THR A 411 -25.28 23.23 -7.41
N THR A 412 -26.35 22.71 -6.79
CA THR A 412 -26.31 21.60 -5.84
C THR A 412 -25.89 20.30 -6.54
N ALA A 413 -26.46 20.02 -7.72
CA ALA A 413 -26.11 18.84 -8.50
C ALA A 413 -24.62 18.86 -8.93
N LEU A 414 -24.10 20.02 -9.36
CA LEU A 414 -22.68 20.16 -9.68
C LEU A 414 -21.80 20.12 -8.46
N GLN A 415 -22.25 20.66 -7.32
CA GLN A 415 -21.50 20.57 -6.09
C GLN A 415 -21.33 19.12 -5.63
N PHE A 416 -22.37 18.30 -5.80
CA PHE A 416 -22.30 16.86 -5.55
C PHE A 416 -21.26 16.18 -6.45
N ILE A 417 -21.33 16.34 -7.78
CA ILE A 417 -20.38 15.67 -8.70
C ILE A 417 -18.92 16.09 -8.46
N PHE A 418 -18.69 17.36 -8.09
CA PHE A 418 -17.35 17.90 -7.86
C PHE A 418 -16.89 17.79 -6.40
N GLU A 419 -17.64 17.12 -5.54
CA GLU A 419 -17.21 16.81 -4.19
C GLU A 419 -16.00 15.86 -4.23
N ARG A 420 -14.91 16.24 -3.55
CA ARG A 420 -13.58 15.62 -3.72
C ARG A 420 -13.51 14.15 -3.27
N SER A 421 -14.46 13.70 -2.47
CA SER A 421 -14.53 12.32 -1.95
C SER A 421 -15.10 11.33 -2.99
N LEU A 422 -15.97 11.80 -3.89
CA LEU A 422 -16.70 10.93 -4.82
C LEU A 422 -15.82 10.55 -6.02
N PHE A 423 -15.49 11.52 -6.88
CA PHE A 423 -14.80 11.25 -8.14
C PHE A 423 -13.40 11.85 -8.20
N SER A 424 -12.47 11.11 -8.81
CA SER A 424 -11.14 11.66 -9.08
C SER A 424 -11.23 12.79 -10.11
N PRO A 425 -10.33 13.79 -10.06
CA PRO A 425 -10.25 14.80 -11.10
C PRO A 425 -10.11 14.22 -12.52
N LYS A 426 -9.47 13.05 -12.66
CA LYS A 426 -9.31 12.34 -13.93
C LYS A 426 -10.63 11.75 -14.43
N VAL A 427 -11.44 11.16 -13.55
CA VAL A 427 -12.82 10.69 -13.85
C VAL A 427 -13.68 11.84 -14.33
N ILE A 428 -13.70 12.94 -13.58
CA ILE A 428 -14.51 14.12 -13.95
C ILE A 428 -14.06 14.64 -15.31
N LEU A 429 -12.74 14.76 -15.53
CA LEU A 429 -12.19 15.22 -16.81
C LEU A 429 -12.60 14.31 -17.98
N LYS A 430 -12.48 12.99 -17.84
CA LYS A 430 -12.89 12.03 -18.88
C LYS A 430 -14.39 12.12 -19.15
N SER A 431 -15.20 12.21 -18.11
CA SER A 431 -16.67 12.26 -18.20
C SER A 431 -17.14 13.54 -18.89
N VAL A 432 -16.58 14.70 -18.51
CA VAL A 432 -16.89 15.98 -19.17
C VAL A 432 -16.49 15.96 -20.65
N ARG A 433 -15.35 15.35 -21.01
CA ARG A 433 -14.94 15.21 -22.42
C ARG A 433 -15.93 14.40 -23.24
N VAL A 434 -16.49 13.35 -22.67
CA VAL A 434 -17.52 12.53 -23.35
C VAL A 434 -18.83 13.31 -23.46
N CYS A 435 -19.29 13.95 -22.37
CA CYS A 435 -20.57 14.65 -22.35
C CYS A 435 -20.57 15.95 -23.16
N CYS A 436 -19.43 16.65 -23.25
CA CYS A 436 -19.35 18.00 -23.81
C CYS A 436 -18.43 18.13 -25.04
N GLY A 437 -17.72 17.07 -25.42
CA GLY A 437 -16.81 17.03 -26.58
C GLY A 437 -15.52 17.84 -26.40
N THR A 438 -14.86 18.17 -27.51
CA THR A 438 -13.58 18.92 -27.55
C THR A 438 -13.73 20.44 -27.34
N LYS A 439 -14.94 20.92 -27.03
CA LYS A 439 -15.28 22.35 -26.94
C LYS A 439 -14.67 23.08 -25.72
N PHE A 440 -13.90 22.38 -24.89
CA PHE A 440 -13.38 22.88 -23.62
C PHE A 440 -11.86 22.99 -23.65
N ALA A 441 -11.36 24.19 -23.38
CA ALA A 441 -9.97 24.38 -22.97
C ALA A 441 -9.85 23.94 -21.50
N PHE A 442 -9.24 22.78 -21.27
CA PHE A 442 -9.26 22.16 -19.95
C PHE A 442 -8.15 22.69 -19.04
N SER A 443 -8.54 23.01 -17.80
CA SER A 443 -7.62 23.32 -16.71
C SER A 443 -7.41 22.09 -15.81
N PRO A 444 -6.19 21.85 -15.31
CA PRO A 444 -5.94 20.85 -14.26
C PRO A 444 -6.49 21.28 -12.88
N ASP A 445 -7.01 22.50 -12.75
CA ASP A 445 -7.70 22.96 -11.55
C ASP A 445 -9.18 22.53 -11.55
N VAL A 446 -9.59 21.83 -10.49
CA VAL A 446 -10.94 21.29 -10.29
C VAL A 446 -11.97 22.42 -10.18
N GLN A 447 -11.63 23.55 -9.57
CA GLN A 447 -12.56 24.67 -9.43
C GLN A 447 -12.80 25.39 -10.77
N ALA A 448 -11.74 25.61 -11.54
CA ALA A 448 -11.86 26.06 -12.92
C ALA A 448 -12.71 25.09 -13.76
N MET A 449 -12.50 23.78 -13.62
CA MET A 449 -13.29 22.76 -14.32
C MET A 449 -14.78 22.82 -13.93
N LYS A 450 -15.09 22.90 -12.63
CA LYS A 450 -16.46 23.08 -12.14
C LYS A 450 -17.12 24.31 -12.75
N SER A 451 -16.39 25.42 -12.82
CA SER A 451 -16.87 26.69 -13.37
C SER A 451 -17.19 26.60 -14.87
N GLU A 452 -16.35 25.94 -15.66
CA GLU A 452 -16.62 25.75 -17.10
C GLU A 452 -17.81 24.81 -17.35
N VAL A 453 -17.94 23.74 -16.57
CA VAL A 453 -19.11 22.85 -16.67
C VAL A 453 -20.40 23.60 -16.29
N MET A 454 -20.36 24.46 -15.27
CA MET A 454 -21.49 25.30 -14.88
C MET A 454 -21.93 26.24 -16.02
N LYS A 455 -20.97 26.89 -16.69
CA LYS A 455 -21.26 27.76 -17.85
C LYS A 455 -21.96 26.96 -18.96
N TYR A 456 -21.43 25.80 -19.31
CA TYR A 456 -22.02 24.94 -20.33
C TYR A 456 -23.44 24.49 -19.99
N ALA A 457 -23.66 23.99 -18.77
CA ALA A 457 -24.98 23.58 -18.32
C ALA A 457 -25.98 24.75 -18.31
N THR A 458 -25.52 25.98 -18.04
CA THR A 458 -26.34 27.19 -18.12
C THR A 458 -26.74 27.50 -19.58
N THR A 459 -25.82 27.33 -20.55
CA THR A 459 -26.13 27.54 -21.99
C THR A 459 -27.12 26.52 -22.55
N LEU A 460 -27.07 25.27 -22.09
CA LEU A 460 -28.09 24.26 -22.40
C LEU A 460 -29.46 24.70 -21.88
N GLY A 461 -29.45 25.32 -20.71
CA GLY A 461 -30.61 25.96 -20.10
C GLY A 461 -31.26 26.96 -21.05
N SER A 462 -30.51 27.98 -21.48
CA SER A 462 -31.01 29.07 -22.33
C SER A 462 -31.40 28.63 -23.74
N ALA A 463 -30.67 27.69 -24.36
CA ALA A 463 -30.98 27.22 -25.71
C ALA A 463 -32.32 26.46 -25.80
N SER A 464 -32.73 25.79 -24.72
CA SER A 464 -34.03 25.12 -24.63
C SER A 464 -35.22 26.09 -24.49
N PHE A 465 -34.99 27.29 -23.97
CA PHE A 465 -36.00 28.35 -23.85
C PHE A 465 -36.31 29.01 -25.20
N ASP A 466 -35.30 29.17 -26.07
CA ASP A 466 -35.49 29.80 -27.38
C ASP A 466 -36.30 28.93 -28.36
N ASN A 467 -36.20 27.59 -28.26
CA ASN A 467 -36.99 26.67 -29.09
C ASN A 467 -38.46 26.51 -28.66
N ASN A 468 -38.81 26.85 -27.42
CA ASN A 468 -40.15 26.65 -26.85
C ASN A 468 -40.99 27.93 -26.76
N ARG A 469 -40.62 28.98 -27.51
CA ARG A 469 -41.38 30.24 -27.55
C ARG A 469 -42.64 30.12 -28.43
N SER A 470 -43.60 29.32 -27.96
CA SER A 470 -45.02 29.45 -28.28
C SER A 470 -45.76 29.91 -27.01
N THR A 471 -45.95 31.23 -26.91
CA THR A 471 -47.04 31.93 -26.21
C THR A 471 -47.47 31.44 -24.81
N VAL A 472 -46.80 31.86 -23.72
CA VAL A 472 -47.45 32.15 -22.42
C VAL A 472 -46.73 33.31 -21.71
N ALA A 473 -47.51 34.22 -21.13
CA ALA A 473 -47.08 35.46 -20.45
C ALA A 473 -46.29 35.22 -19.14
N PRO A 474 -45.49 36.20 -18.67
CA PRO A 474 -44.64 36.02 -17.49
C PRO A 474 -45.46 36.25 -16.20
N SER A 475 -45.69 35.20 -15.43
CA SER A 475 -46.13 35.34 -14.04
C SER A 475 -44.91 35.40 -13.12
N CYS A 476 -44.83 36.51 -12.38
CA CYS A 476 -43.85 36.80 -11.34
C CYS A 476 -43.97 35.81 -10.18
N GLY A 477 -42.87 35.13 -9.87
CA GLY A 477 -42.70 34.29 -8.69
C GLY A 477 -41.27 33.73 -8.71
N ALA A 478 -40.45 34.12 -7.74
CA ALA A 478 -39.10 33.58 -7.58
C ALA A 478 -39.19 32.13 -7.09
N GLU A 479 -39.57 31.21 -7.98
CA GLU A 479 -39.36 29.79 -7.76
C GLU A 479 -37.86 29.51 -7.86
N THR A 480 -37.30 28.93 -6.81
CA THR A 480 -35.95 28.37 -6.81
C THR A 480 -35.84 27.43 -8.02
N SER A 481 -35.11 27.87 -9.04
CA SER A 481 -35.22 27.33 -10.39
C SER A 481 -34.76 25.88 -10.43
N LYS A 482 -35.72 24.96 -10.44
CA LYS A 482 -35.47 23.55 -10.75
C LYS A 482 -34.80 23.45 -12.12
N MET A 483 -33.91 22.47 -12.27
CA MET A 483 -33.28 22.19 -13.56
C MET A 483 -34.35 21.91 -14.62
N ASN A 484 -34.17 22.47 -15.82
CA ASN A 484 -35.00 22.08 -16.96
C ASN A 484 -34.60 20.68 -17.48
N ALA A 485 -35.39 20.13 -18.40
CA ALA A 485 -35.18 18.77 -18.91
C ALA A 485 -33.79 18.56 -19.54
N ALA A 486 -33.26 19.56 -20.25
CA ALA A 486 -31.94 19.48 -20.88
C ALA A 486 -30.81 19.50 -19.85
N GLN A 487 -30.92 20.34 -18.82
CA GLN A 487 -29.99 20.41 -17.70
C GLN A 487 -30.01 19.11 -16.89
N LEU A 488 -31.19 18.58 -16.59
CA LEU A 488 -31.35 17.33 -15.85
C LEU A 488 -30.74 16.15 -16.61
N ALA A 489 -31.07 15.99 -17.90
CA ALA A 489 -30.50 14.94 -18.74
C ALA A 489 -28.97 15.05 -18.85
N PHE A 490 -28.43 16.27 -18.94
CA PHE A 490 -26.99 16.50 -18.93
C PHE A 490 -26.34 16.04 -17.62
N MET A 491 -26.92 16.40 -16.46
CA MET A 491 -26.39 16.04 -15.15
C MET A 491 -26.46 14.54 -14.89
N GLU A 492 -27.54 13.87 -15.28
CA GLU A 492 -27.69 12.41 -15.20
C GLU A 492 -26.66 11.69 -16.07
N ASN A 493 -26.45 12.15 -17.31
CA ASN A 493 -25.43 11.59 -18.19
C ASN A 493 -24.01 11.80 -17.64
N LEU A 494 -23.73 12.98 -17.10
CA LEU A 494 -22.43 13.28 -16.50
C LEU A 494 -22.17 12.39 -15.27
N LEU A 495 -23.14 12.24 -14.37
CA LEU A 495 -23.03 11.35 -13.23
C LEU A 495 -22.82 9.89 -13.67
N SER A 496 -23.60 9.41 -14.64
CA SER A 496 -23.47 8.04 -15.17
C SER A 496 -22.07 7.79 -15.73
N CYS A 497 -21.53 8.73 -16.52
CA CYS A 497 -20.16 8.66 -17.03
C CYS A 497 -19.13 8.64 -15.89
N CYS A 498 -19.31 9.52 -14.90
CA CYS A 498 -18.42 9.57 -13.73
C CYS A 498 -18.43 8.23 -12.97
N THR A 499 -19.59 7.65 -12.71
CA THR A 499 -19.73 6.36 -12.04
C THR A 499 -19.07 5.23 -12.83
N GLN A 500 -19.26 5.16 -14.15
CA GLN A 500 -18.64 4.14 -14.99
C GLN A 500 -17.11 4.23 -14.98
N TYR A 501 -16.55 5.43 -15.17
CA TYR A 501 -15.10 5.61 -15.10
C TYR A 501 -14.56 5.41 -13.69
N HIS A 502 -15.35 5.74 -12.66
CA HIS A 502 -14.98 5.50 -11.27
C HIS A 502 -14.82 4.00 -10.97
N GLN A 503 -15.76 3.17 -11.44
CA GLN A 503 -15.68 1.71 -11.28
C GLN A 503 -14.40 1.14 -11.91
N VAL A 504 -14.00 1.65 -13.07
CA VAL A 504 -12.72 1.26 -13.71
C VAL A 504 -11.52 1.66 -12.84
N GLU A 505 -11.55 2.85 -12.23
CA GLU A 505 -10.47 3.32 -11.34
C GLU A 505 -10.42 2.61 -9.98
N LEU A 506 -11.46 1.85 -9.62
CA LEU A 506 -11.47 1.02 -8.41
C LEU A 506 -10.70 -0.30 -8.59
N ARG A 507 -10.11 -0.56 -9.77
CA ARG A 507 -9.25 -1.72 -9.97
C ARG A 507 -8.15 -1.75 -8.89
N PRO A 508 -8.13 -2.77 -8.02
CA PRO A 508 -7.13 -2.88 -6.95
C PRO A 508 -5.75 -3.21 -7.51
N LEU A 509 -4.73 -2.64 -6.87
CA LEU A 509 -3.32 -2.92 -7.15
C LEU A 509 -2.59 -3.56 -5.96
N ALA A 510 -2.88 -3.14 -4.73
CA ALA A 510 -2.21 -3.66 -3.54
C ALA A 510 -2.99 -3.38 -2.24
N LEU A 511 -2.65 -4.11 -1.19
CA LEU A 511 -3.00 -3.73 0.18
C LEU A 511 -2.05 -2.64 0.68
N LEU A 512 -2.59 -1.74 1.51
CA LEU A 512 -1.82 -0.74 2.23
C LEU A 512 -1.78 -1.11 3.71
N TYR A 513 -0.60 -1.04 4.32
CA TYR A 513 -0.41 -1.20 5.75
C TYR A 513 0.54 -0.11 6.24
N LEU A 514 0.13 0.60 7.29
CA LEU A 514 0.90 1.65 7.94
C LEU A 514 1.22 1.19 9.37
N PRO A 515 2.45 0.67 9.61
CA PRO A 515 2.83 0.16 10.93
C PRO A 515 2.65 1.17 12.06
N SER A 516 3.00 2.44 11.84
CA SER A 516 2.95 3.51 12.85
C SER A 516 1.55 3.83 13.36
N THR A 517 0.51 3.49 12.61
CA THR A 517 -0.89 3.70 13.01
C THR A 517 -1.68 2.41 13.07
N SER A 518 -1.05 1.26 12.75
CA SER A 518 -1.72 -0.01 12.48
C SER A 518 -2.88 0.10 11.49
N ALA A 519 -2.86 1.13 10.63
CA ALA A 519 -3.93 1.38 9.68
C ALA A 519 -3.76 0.46 8.46
N HIS A 520 -4.89 -0.02 7.96
CA HIS A 520 -4.94 -0.87 6.78
C HIS A 520 -5.69 -0.14 5.68
N GLY A 521 -5.45 -0.54 4.44
CA GLY A 521 -5.99 0.16 3.30
C GLY A 521 -5.89 -0.66 2.03
N LEU A 522 -6.34 -0.04 0.95
CA LEU A 522 -6.20 -0.58 -0.39
C LEU A 522 -5.74 0.52 -1.34
N ILE A 523 -4.85 0.17 -2.26
CA ILE A 523 -4.35 1.05 -3.32
C ILE A 523 -5.00 0.60 -4.62
N CYS A 524 -5.65 1.54 -5.31
CA CYS A 524 -6.17 1.38 -6.65
C CYS A 524 -5.31 2.18 -7.65
N GLU A 525 -5.65 2.07 -8.94
CA GLU A 525 -4.94 2.80 -9.99
C GLU A 525 -4.90 4.30 -9.74
N GLU A 526 -5.98 4.96 -9.29
CA GLU A 526 -6.02 6.44 -9.18
C GLU A 526 -6.34 6.99 -7.78
N ARG A 527 -6.53 6.09 -6.81
CA ARG A 527 -6.81 6.45 -5.42
C ARG A 527 -6.36 5.39 -4.45
N PHE A 528 -6.38 5.72 -3.18
CA PHE A 528 -6.24 4.75 -2.10
C PHE A 528 -7.28 5.01 -1.02
N PHE A 529 -7.57 3.97 -0.26
CA PHE A 529 -8.49 4.00 0.87
C PHE A 529 -7.73 3.53 2.11
N VAL A 530 -8.04 4.14 3.25
CA VAL A 530 -7.59 3.66 4.56
C VAL A 530 -8.83 3.35 5.39
N PHE A 531 -8.86 2.16 5.95
CA PHE A 531 -9.92 1.67 6.81
C PHE A 531 -9.42 1.41 8.24
N SER A 532 -10.24 1.80 9.22
CA SER A 532 -9.98 1.56 10.63
C SER A 532 -10.62 0.24 11.04
N VAL A 533 -9.87 -0.53 11.83
CA VAL A 533 -10.23 -1.88 12.29
C VAL A 533 -11.02 -1.84 13.60
N SER A 534 -11.56 -0.67 13.97
CA SER A 534 -12.19 -0.40 15.27
C SER A 534 -13.30 -1.37 15.67
N ASP A 535 -13.94 -2.03 14.70
CA ASP A 535 -15.14 -2.85 14.92
C ASP A 535 -14.89 -4.37 14.85
N LEU A 536 -13.64 -4.81 14.69
CA LEU A 536 -13.32 -6.25 14.63
C LEU A 536 -13.19 -6.91 16.01
N PHE A 537 -13.15 -6.12 17.09
CA PHE A 537 -13.02 -6.61 18.46
C PHE A 537 -14.31 -6.53 19.30
N ASP A 538 -15.37 -5.89 18.78
CA ASP A 538 -16.70 -5.87 19.41
C ASP A 538 -17.57 -7.05 18.92
N ASP A 539 -17.05 -8.27 19.06
CA ASP A 539 -17.95 -9.43 19.15
C ASP A 539 -18.46 -9.48 20.59
N HIS A 540 -19.66 -8.93 20.79
CA HIS A 540 -20.62 -9.13 21.89
C HIS A 540 -21.26 -7.81 22.38
N ARG A 541 -21.89 -7.02 21.50
CA ARG A 541 -23.05 -6.21 21.91
C ARG A 541 -23.92 -5.83 20.71
N SER A 542 -25.02 -6.56 20.62
CA SER A 542 -26.33 -6.17 20.07
C SER A 542 -26.34 -5.21 18.87
N LEU A 543 -26.75 -5.77 17.73
CA LEU A 543 -27.66 -5.12 16.80
C LEU A 543 -28.79 -4.43 17.58
N SER A 544 -28.72 -3.10 17.68
CA SER A 544 -29.91 -2.25 17.77
C SER A 544 -29.70 -1.09 16.83
N GLU A 545 -30.56 -1.01 15.82
CA GLU A 545 -30.73 0.15 14.96
C GLU A 545 -30.92 1.40 15.83
N SER A 546 -29.90 2.25 15.89
CA SER A 546 -30.08 3.65 16.26
C SER A 546 -29.37 4.49 15.21
N ASP A 547 -30.20 5.03 14.33
CA ASP A 547 -29.90 5.77 13.12
C ASP A 547 -29.49 7.21 13.50
N GLU A 548 -28.26 7.41 13.98
CA GLU A 548 -27.67 8.75 14.09
C GLU A 548 -26.21 8.72 13.61
N SER A 549 -26.05 8.85 12.29
CA SER A 549 -24.76 9.14 11.67
C SER A 549 -24.35 10.59 11.98
N VAL A 550 -23.39 10.80 12.88
CA VAL A 550 -22.75 12.11 13.07
C VAL A 550 -21.88 12.41 11.84
N PRO A 551 -22.08 13.56 11.15
CA PRO A 551 -21.28 13.90 9.97
C PRO A 551 -19.81 14.13 10.36
N PHE A 552 -18.90 13.44 9.65
CA PHE A 552 -17.46 13.48 9.91
C PHE A 552 -16.81 14.69 9.20
N ASP A 553 -16.12 15.53 9.97
CA ASP A 553 -15.46 16.74 9.48
C ASP A 553 -14.08 16.40 8.86
N HIS A 554 -13.93 16.67 7.56
CA HIS A 554 -12.70 16.48 6.78
C HIS A 554 -11.49 17.30 7.27
N THR A 555 -11.65 18.21 8.23
CA THR A 555 -10.54 18.96 8.83
C THR A 555 -9.91 18.27 10.06
N ARG A 556 -10.44 17.12 10.51
CA ARG A 556 -9.81 16.34 11.57
C ARG A 556 -8.48 15.75 11.10
N LYS A 557 -7.37 16.31 11.60
CA LYS A 557 -6.06 15.65 11.58
C LYS A 557 -6.21 14.24 12.14
N LEU A 558 -5.78 13.24 11.37
CA LEU A 558 -5.60 11.85 11.80
C LEU A 558 -4.47 11.78 12.82
N MET A 559 -4.73 12.24 14.05
CA MET A 559 -3.96 11.82 15.21
C MET A 559 -4.66 10.59 15.75
N SER A 560 -4.00 9.45 15.60
CA SER A 560 -4.51 8.18 16.11
C SER A 560 -4.84 8.32 17.61
N SER A 561 -5.94 7.73 18.05
CA SER A 561 -6.20 7.48 19.48
C SER A 561 -5.11 6.62 20.14
N TYR A 562 -4.19 6.07 19.34
CA TYR A 562 -3.07 5.20 19.72
C TYR A 562 -1.78 5.96 20.05
N SER A 563 -1.52 7.11 19.42
CA SER A 563 -0.32 7.92 19.69
C SER A 563 -0.40 8.66 21.02
N VAL A 564 -1.62 8.89 21.53
CA VAL A 564 -1.83 9.54 22.82
C VAL A 564 -1.32 8.67 23.99
N PRO A 565 -1.70 7.39 24.13
CA PRO A 565 -1.16 6.51 25.18
C PRO A 565 0.37 6.35 25.16
N GLU A 566 0.98 6.21 23.98
CA GLU A 566 2.44 6.02 23.85
C GLU A 566 3.22 7.30 24.17
N THR A 567 2.71 8.46 23.73
CA THR A 567 3.27 9.77 24.08
C THR A 567 3.12 10.04 25.59
N ILE A 568 1.98 9.64 26.18
CA ILE A 568 1.73 9.69 27.63
C ILE A 568 2.72 8.78 28.36
N ALA A 569 2.89 7.53 27.93
CA ALA A 569 3.80 6.56 28.55
C ALA A 569 5.26 7.07 28.53
N ALA A 570 5.73 7.59 27.39
CA ALA A 570 7.07 8.16 27.26
C ALA A 570 7.34 9.36 28.20
N TYR A 571 6.30 10.17 28.48
CA TYR A 571 6.41 11.34 29.36
C TYR A 571 6.24 11.00 30.85
N VAL A 572 5.47 9.96 31.16
CA VAL A 572 5.11 9.51 32.52
C VAL A 572 6.18 8.59 33.10
N TYR A 573 6.81 7.73 32.28
CA TYR A 573 7.77 6.70 32.70
C TYR A 573 8.97 7.23 33.52
N PRO A 574 9.63 8.35 33.17
CA PRO A 574 10.80 8.82 33.92
C PRO A 574 10.45 9.27 35.35
N LYS A 575 9.20 9.69 35.58
CA LYS A 575 8.77 10.33 36.83
C LYS A 575 8.02 9.37 37.77
N PHE A 576 7.30 8.39 37.22
CA PHE A 576 6.56 7.37 37.98
C PHE A 576 7.34 6.05 38.19
N SER A 577 8.54 5.90 37.61
CA SER A 577 9.42 4.75 37.88
C SER A 577 9.74 4.54 39.38
N LYS A 578 9.61 5.58 40.20
CA LYS A 578 9.79 5.50 41.66
C LYS A 578 8.55 5.02 42.44
N ASP A 579 7.36 5.01 41.81
CA ASP A 579 6.07 4.70 42.44
C ASP A 579 5.42 3.41 41.89
N ILE A 580 6.20 2.54 41.25
CA ILE A 580 5.73 1.24 40.71
C ILE A 580 5.04 0.40 41.81
N SER A 581 5.50 0.51 43.06
CA SER A 581 4.91 -0.20 44.21
C SER A 581 3.50 0.28 44.55
N ASN A 582 3.23 1.58 44.41
CA ASN A 582 1.91 2.18 44.65
C ASN A 582 0.95 1.87 43.48
N MET A 583 1.48 1.84 42.26
CA MET A 583 0.73 1.48 41.05
C MET A 583 0.20 0.03 41.08
N LYS A 584 0.86 -0.86 41.83
CA LYS A 584 0.44 -2.27 42.04
C LYS A 584 -0.68 -2.44 43.07
N GLN A 585 -0.84 -1.49 44.01
CA GLN A 585 -1.84 -1.59 45.08
C GLN A 585 -3.11 -0.80 44.77
N ASP A 586 -2.99 0.38 44.17
CA ASP A 586 -4.12 1.17 43.71
C ASP A 586 -3.72 2.03 42.49
N PRO A 587 -3.98 1.57 41.26
CA PRO A 587 -3.52 2.25 40.04
C PRO A 587 -4.29 3.54 39.76
N TRP A 588 -5.48 3.71 40.35
CA TRP A 588 -6.42 4.76 39.99
C TRP A 588 -6.00 6.17 40.41
N PRO A 589 -5.51 6.41 41.65
CA PRO A 589 -5.02 7.73 42.07
C PRO A 589 -3.78 8.16 41.26
N VAL A 590 -2.88 7.21 41.00
CA VAL A 590 -1.62 7.43 40.27
C VAL A 590 -1.88 7.79 38.81
N ALA A 591 -2.78 7.07 38.14
CA ALA A 591 -3.19 7.38 36.76
C ALA A 591 -3.90 8.75 36.67
N LYS A 592 -4.80 9.05 37.63
CA LYS A 592 -5.52 10.32 37.69
C LYS A 592 -4.59 11.52 37.93
N GLU A 593 -3.56 11.34 38.74
CA GLU A 593 -2.52 12.34 38.99
C GLU A 593 -1.61 12.54 37.77
N ALA A 594 -1.17 11.45 37.12
CA ALA A 594 -0.36 11.51 35.90
C ALA A 594 -1.10 12.23 34.75
N VAL A 595 -2.38 11.91 34.56
CA VAL A 595 -3.24 12.56 33.56
C VAL A 595 -3.47 14.03 33.90
N SER A 596 -3.74 14.37 35.18
CA SER A 596 -3.88 15.78 35.61
C SER A 596 -2.59 16.60 35.44
N TYR A 597 -1.45 15.97 35.66
CA TYR A 597 -0.13 16.58 35.48
C TYR A 597 0.19 16.85 34.00
N LEU A 598 -0.11 15.91 33.11
CA LEU A 598 0.00 16.08 31.65
C LEU A 598 -0.91 17.21 31.14
N ILE A 599 -2.11 17.31 31.69
CA ILE A 599 -3.09 18.34 31.33
C ILE A 599 -2.65 19.75 31.79
N SER A 600 -1.88 19.85 32.88
CA SER A 600 -1.44 21.14 33.45
C SER A 600 -0.13 21.68 32.86
N ASN A 601 0.68 20.86 32.18
CA ASN A 601 2.01 21.26 31.68
C ASN A 601 2.14 21.39 30.15
N VAL A 602 1.11 21.10 29.35
CA VAL A 602 1.21 21.15 27.87
C VAL A 602 0.55 22.40 27.30
N SER A 603 1.34 23.30 26.72
CA SER A 603 0.87 24.53 26.03
C SER A 603 0.31 24.31 24.61
N TYR A 604 -0.23 23.12 24.28
CA TYR A 604 -0.84 22.86 22.97
C TYR A 604 -2.29 22.38 23.05
N SER A 605 -3.13 23.13 22.32
CA SER A 605 -4.41 22.75 21.70
C SER A 605 -5.69 22.68 22.56
N ARG A 606 -6.73 23.42 22.12
CA ARG A 606 -8.15 23.25 22.50
C ARG A 606 -8.65 21.80 22.45
N PHE A 607 -7.95 20.92 21.73
CA PHE A 607 -8.23 19.48 21.63
C PHE A 607 -8.05 18.75 22.97
N ILE A 608 -6.97 18.98 23.72
CA ILE A 608 -6.75 18.30 25.02
C ILE A 608 -7.79 18.74 26.06
N GLN A 609 -8.27 19.98 25.99
CA GLN A 609 -9.38 20.45 26.81
C GLN A 609 -10.72 19.81 26.45
N LYS A 610 -10.98 19.51 25.17
CA LYS A 610 -12.16 18.73 24.73
C LYS A 610 -12.03 17.24 25.03
N PHE A 611 -10.83 16.67 24.91
CA PHE A 611 -10.50 15.31 25.31
C PHE A 611 -10.72 15.11 26.82
N LYS A 612 -10.32 16.08 27.65
CA LYS A 612 -10.63 16.15 29.08
C LYS A 612 -12.14 16.08 29.36
N ALA A 613 -12.96 16.78 28.58
CA ALA A 613 -14.41 16.76 28.78
C ALA A 613 -15.02 15.39 28.42
N ASN A 614 -14.53 14.74 27.37
CA ASN A 614 -15.13 13.49 26.88
C ASN A 614 -14.65 12.24 27.65
N ILE A 615 -13.36 12.15 28.00
CA ILE A 615 -12.82 10.97 28.70
C ILE A 615 -13.11 10.98 30.20
N MET A 616 -13.22 12.14 30.84
CA MET A 616 -13.60 12.19 32.26
C MET A 616 -15.09 11.83 32.49
N HIS A 617 -15.89 11.77 31.43
CA HIS A 617 -17.29 11.31 31.45
C HIS A 617 -17.48 9.88 30.91
N ASP A 618 -16.42 9.25 30.42
CA ASP A 618 -16.41 7.89 29.88
C ASP A 618 -15.44 7.01 30.69
N GLU A 619 -15.96 6.40 31.77
CA GLU A 619 -15.18 5.54 32.66
C GLU A 619 -14.54 4.35 31.93
N MET A 620 -15.19 3.84 30.87
CA MET A 620 -14.68 2.75 30.04
C MET A 620 -13.50 3.21 29.16
N GLY A 621 -13.63 4.36 28.52
CA GLY A 621 -12.55 4.98 27.74
C GLY A 621 -11.32 5.32 28.58
N PHE A 622 -11.53 5.77 29.82
CA PHE A 622 -10.45 6.03 30.76
C PHE A 622 -9.77 4.74 31.25
N CYS A 623 -10.55 3.68 31.53
CA CYS A 623 -9.99 2.37 31.91
C CYS A 623 -9.12 1.79 30.79
N HIS A 624 -9.58 1.84 29.54
CA HIS A 624 -8.84 1.27 28.40
C HIS A 624 -7.56 2.05 28.09
N LEU A 625 -7.58 3.37 28.24
CA LEU A 625 -6.38 4.21 28.14
C LEU A 625 -5.37 3.84 29.24
N THR A 626 -5.85 3.61 30.46
CA THR A 626 -5.02 3.24 31.62
C THR A 626 -4.41 1.85 31.44
N GLU A 627 -5.18 0.85 31.00
CA GLU A 627 -4.68 -0.49 30.68
C GLU A 627 -3.56 -0.45 29.63
N ARG A 628 -3.71 0.38 28.59
CA ARG A 628 -2.70 0.52 27.53
C ARG A 628 -1.45 1.24 27.99
N VAL A 629 -1.59 2.25 28.83
CA VAL A 629 -0.43 2.88 29.48
C VAL A 629 0.29 1.86 30.35
N ILE A 630 -0.42 1.06 31.15
CA ILE A 630 0.18 0.00 31.97
C ILE A 630 0.91 -1.04 31.09
N CYS A 631 0.29 -1.52 30.02
CA CYS A 631 0.91 -2.49 29.09
C CYS A 631 2.17 -1.92 28.40
N ALA A 632 2.20 -0.62 28.11
CA ALA A 632 3.37 0.04 27.55
C ALA A 632 4.52 0.21 28.56
N LEU A 633 4.20 0.32 29.86
CA LEU A 633 5.19 0.49 30.93
C LEU A 633 5.73 -0.86 31.44
N GLU A 634 4.93 -1.94 31.40
CA GLU A 634 5.33 -3.32 31.75
C GLU A 634 4.83 -4.35 30.70
N PRO A 635 5.61 -4.67 29.65
CA PRO A 635 5.20 -5.58 28.57
C PRO A 635 4.88 -7.04 28.98
N HIS A 636 5.16 -7.42 30.24
CA HIS A 636 4.99 -8.77 30.76
C HIS A 636 3.90 -8.90 31.83
N ALA A 637 3.19 -7.81 32.17
CA ALA A 637 2.13 -7.82 33.17
C ALA A 637 0.74 -7.91 32.50
N LEU A 638 0.32 -9.12 32.10
CA LEU A 638 -1.09 -9.36 31.79
C LEU A 638 -1.84 -9.63 33.11
N PRO A 639 -2.97 -8.97 33.39
CA PRO A 639 -3.81 -9.35 34.50
C PRO A 639 -4.51 -10.66 34.16
N SER A 640 -4.25 -11.71 34.93
CA SER A 640 -5.05 -12.93 34.92
C SER A 640 -6.48 -12.58 35.35
N ARG A 641 -7.43 -12.55 34.41
CA ARG A 641 -8.85 -12.53 34.77
C ARG A 641 -9.20 -13.88 35.40
N ASN A 642 -9.30 -13.93 36.72
CA ASN A 642 -9.99 -15.00 37.42
C ASN A 642 -11.50 -14.88 37.15
N PRO A 643 -12.17 -15.91 36.60
CA PRO A 643 -13.62 -15.96 36.57
C PRO A 643 -14.13 -16.56 37.88
N GLY A 644 -14.90 -15.79 38.64
CA GLY A 644 -15.48 -16.17 39.94
C GLY A 644 -14.94 -15.24 41.03
N THR A 645 -15.74 -14.48 41.75
CA THR A 645 -17.00 -14.83 42.41
C THR A 645 -17.98 -13.66 42.37
N GLY A 646 -19.28 -13.96 42.27
CA GLY A 646 -20.32 -12.99 42.55
C GLY A 646 -20.39 -12.66 44.04
N GLU A 647 -20.58 -11.38 44.33
CA GLU A 647 -21.60 -10.82 45.21
C GLU A 647 -21.87 -9.36 44.78
#